data_AF-Q4D9C3-F1
#
_entry.id   AF-Q4D9C3-F1
#
_cell.length_a   1.000
_cell.length_b   1.000
_cell.length_c   1.000
_cell.angle_alpha   90.00
_cell.angle_beta   90.00
_cell.angle_gamma   90.00
#
_symmetry.space_group_name_H-M   'P 1'
#
loop_
_entity.id
_entity.type
_entity.pdbx_description
1 polymer ?
#
loop_
_entity_poly.entity_id
_entity_poly.type
_entity_poly.pdbx_seq_one_letter_code
_entity_poly.pdbx_strand_id
1 'polypeptide(L)'
;LVLRGLASFVSGSWLSVRGNSISGRLLSVPSYPRSADLVQSTLTLYGNAGSGPVVMDGTVALVGTGRRFVVGCLTLNGQALQPMDYRSAGIIGKFRPVACGVCDADVHCFATATRAMSGSCRCRCAEGGYGRDCLPVYLPHVDGCNRTPGMPLVSHTATLTETRSLTSTWTATPTPTPSLSTAHYSPTHYGPTETPQVTETVALSPTRTPMASVSSTLWWSEVACPTLTVTTTAAGGSLTQSDIRGGGSAVPTRLMVALPPPFRWARDPQLGTHLSFVPVSTAQPSGFGSPWGAMLSNATWVRNATNPSTVLELAVPVHRGYFIAADETIVIRCDAAAVFGGCKGVLLGSFTIRSNTLPAAASALSAVTGVVAGAAAVAVVVTGGLGSVLEMQALGVLARMSCASAQERASTVALPYFLSVFADRDPLWMVVGNALLAAAFGCVHCGVTAAFQRWRGVDAASAWAAMRLPSLTYVVAHAMHLGIFFGSVLALAMPGARVQHRVIGVVGVLYGVAFPAGVCYLIARHVGASFTKYWQFLRKPLHERLLYPVGYWHPAAQQRMYGGMLTNMRGSRVYWCVFQLSVLCVVCLIAALHPPLGGCHVQYFCMAAALLAGAGVIAFTNMMRSAFLTVMRVASFVLLAALCVVSAANHLVPSDGGARAYAAIVLLLATAVLAVTVYCVVVWYAEDRHWQELREPRRGGLEALLHDDEESDENTQKPHDMTSSSYASGTTVASSYRPPAPPLQSVTGDTRSVALSLFDGASIAS
;
A
#
# COMPACT_ATOMS: atom_id res chain seq x y z
N LEU A 1 2.55 -36.66 -25.61
CA LEU A 1 1.27 -37.05 -24.95
C LEU A 1 0.63 -35.81 -24.36
N VAL A 2 -0.60 -35.47 -24.75
CA VAL A 2 -1.35 -34.33 -24.19
C VAL A 2 -2.58 -34.87 -23.47
N LEU A 3 -2.58 -34.78 -22.15
CA LEU A 3 -3.73 -35.07 -21.30
C LEU A 3 -4.64 -33.84 -21.30
N ARG A 4 -5.88 -34.00 -21.74
CA ARG A 4 -6.86 -32.89 -21.81
C ARG A 4 -7.72 -32.77 -20.56
N GLY A 5 -7.67 -33.75 -19.65
CA GLY A 5 -8.42 -33.81 -18.40
C GLY A 5 -7.65 -34.54 -17.32
N LEU A 6 -8.28 -34.69 -16.15
CA LEU A 6 -7.76 -35.49 -15.03
C LEU A 6 -7.32 -36.87 -15.50
N ALA A 7 -6.08 -37.25 -15.17
CA ALA A 7 -5.52 -38.53 -15.54
C ALA A 7 -4.83 -39.18 -14.34
N SER A 8 -5.24 -40.40 -14.02
CA SER A 8 -4.63 -41.25 -13.00
C SER A 8 -4.25 -42.59 -13.63
N PHE A 9 -2.97 -42.94 -13.53
CA PHE A 9 -2.43 -44.25 -13.85
C PHE A 9 -2.56 -45.13 -12.62
N VAL A 10 -3.32 -46.22 -12.70
CA VAL A 10 -3.70 -47.05 -11.55
C VAL A 10 -3.37 -48.53 -11.76
N SER A 11 -3.40 -49.31 -10.69
CA SER A 11 -3.41 -50.78 -10.73
C SER A 11 -2.23 -51.43 -11.47
N GLY A 12 -0.99 -51.00 -11.22
CA GLY A 12 0.16 -51.64 -11.87
C GLY A 12 0.41 -51.19 -13.31
N SER A 13 -0.29 -50.15 -13.79
CA SER A 13 -0.15 -49.71 -15.18
C SER A 13 1.27 -49.25 -15.51
N TRP A 14 1.70 -49.49 -16.74
CA TRP A 14 3.02 -49.10 -17.23
C TRP A 14 2.90 -48.24 -18.48
N LEU A 15 3.41 -47.01 -18.40
CA LEU A 15 3.53 -46.11 -19.53
C LEU A 15 5.01 -45.84 -19.79
N SER A 16 5.49 -46.25 -20.97
CA SER A 16 6.88 -46.08 -21.35
C SER A 16 7.00 -45.27 -22.63
N VAL A 17 7.66 -44.12 -22.54
CA VAL A 17 7.94 -43.22 -23.67
C VAL A 17 9.45 -43.20 -23.88
N ARG A 18 9.91 -43.90 -24.92
CA ARG A 18 11.35 -44.10 -25.18
C ARG A 18 11.73 -43.86 -26.63
N GLY A 19 12.92 -43.28 -26.84
CA GLY A 19 13.52 -43.18 -28.19
C GLY A 19 12.79 -42.26 -29.17
N ASN A 20 11.94 -41.34 -28.70
CA ASN A 20 11.16 -40.47 -29.58
C ASN A 20 11.93 -39.17 -29.87
N SER A 21 11.79 -38.64 -31.07
CA SER A 21 12.20 -37.28 -31.43
C SER A 21 10.96 -36.48 -31.80
N ILE A 22 10.60 -35.48 -30.99
CA ILE A 22 9.36 -34.71 -31.17
C ILE A 22 9.60 -33.20 -31.12
N SER A 23 8.75 -32.45 -31.81
CA SER A 23 8.65 -31.00 -31.65
C SER A 23 7.65 -30.70 -30.53
N GLY A 24 8.06 -29.95 -29.51
CA GLY A 24 7.21 -29.59 -28.36
C GLY A 24 7.41 -30.46 -27.12
N ARG A 25 6.32 -30.64 -26.34
CA ARG A 25 6.36 -31.27 -25.00
C ARG A 25 6.07 -32.78 -25.09
N LEU A 26 6.86 -33.58 -24.37
CA LEU A 26 6.72 -35.03 -24.27
C LEU A 26 5.46 -35.42 -23.50
N LEU A 27 5.20 -34.74 -22.39
CA LEU A 27 4.00 -34.90 -21.58
C LEU A 27 3.43 -33.52 -21.26
N SER A 28 2.15 -33.35 -21.56
CA SER A 28 1.40 -32.15 -21.21
C SER A 28 0.15 -32.51 -20.43
N VAL A 29 -0.04 -31.83 -19.30
CA VAL A 29 -1.09 -32.07 -18.31
C VAL A 29 -2.04 -30.87 -18.29
N PRO A 30 -3.36 -31.03 -18.12
CA PRO A 30 -4.30 -29.91 -18.27
C PRO A 30 -4.05 -28.80 -17.24
N SER A 31 -4.43 -27.56 -17.54
CA SER A 31 -4.21 -26.39 -16.67
C SER A 31 -4.69 -26.59 -15.22
N TYR A 32 -5.82 -27.30 -15.05
CA TYR A 32 -6.40 -27.62 -13.76
C TYR A 32 -7.07 -29.00 -13.80
N PRO A 33 -6.65 -29.97 -12.96
CA PRO A 33 -5.42 -29.98 -12.18
C PRO A 33 -4.22 -30.34 -13.07
N ARG A 34 -3.14 -29.57 -12.95
CA ARG A 34 -1.90 -29.75 -13.75
C ARG A 34 -1.04 -30.87 -13.17
N SER A 35 -1.65 -31.98 -12.74
CA SER A 35 -0.96 -33.18 -12.25
C SER A 35 -1.49 -34.45 -12.92
N ALA A 36 -0.59 -35.42 -13.08
CA ALA A 36 -0.94 -36.79 -13.45
C ALA A 36 -0.54 -37.71 -12.29
N ASP A 37 -1.50 -38.49 -11.81
CA ASP A 37 -1.31 -39.30 -10.60
C ASP A 37 -0.88 -40.71 -10.99
N LEU A 38 0.14 -41.26 -10.31
CA LEU A 38 0.56 -42.65 -10.43
C LEU A 38 0.26 -43.40 -9.15
N VAL A 39 -0.71 -44.30 -9.19
CA VAL A 39 -1.06 -45.24 -8.12
C VAL A 39 -0.53 -46.61 -8.51
N GLN A 40 0.48 -47.11 -7.77
CA GLN A 40 1.14 -48.40 -8.05
C GLN A 40 1.58 -48.58 -9.51
N SER A 41 1.87 -47.49 -10.21
CA SER A 41 2.10 -47.48 -11.66
C SER A 41 3.50 -46.99 -11.99
N THR A 42 4.00 -47.34 -13.18
CA THR A 42 5.34 -46.97 -13.65
C THR A 42 5.26 -46.08 -14.89
N LEU A 43 5.83 -44.87 -14.82
CA LEU A 43 6.02 -43.96 -15.95
C LEU A 43 7.51 -43.86 -16.27
N THR A 44 7.90 -44.10 -17.51
CA THR A 44 9.30 -43.92 -17.95
C THR A 44 9.43 -42.95 -19.11
N LEU A 45 10.34 -41.99 -18.97
CA LEU A 45 10.76 -41.04 -20.00
C LEU A 45 12.26 -41.24 -20.25
N TYR A 46 12.63 -42.01 -21.28
CA TYR A 46 14.04 -42.34 -21.50
C TYR A 46 14.49 -42.20 -22.95
N GLY A 47 15.60 -41.51 -23.21
CA GLY A 47 16.17 -41.44 -24.57
C GLY A 47 15.35 -40.61 -25.54
N ASN A 48 14.58 -39.63 -25.06
CA ASN A 48 13.74 -38.80 -25.92
C ASN A 48 14.42 -37.45 -26.24
N ALA A 49 14.26 -36.99 -27.47
CA ALA A 49 14.69 -35.68 -27.94
C ALA A 49 13.48 -34.76 -28.18
N GLY A 50 13.57 -33.53 -27.72
CA GLY A 50 12.54 -32.51 -27.82
C GLY A 50 13.09 -31.13 -28.23
N SER A 51 12.23 -30.29 -28.79
CA SER A 51 12.49 -28.86 -29.01
C SER A 51 11.39 -28.00 -28.37
N GLY A 52 11.79 -26.92 -27.69
CA GLY A 52 10.87 -26.03 -26.96
C GLY A 52 11.41 -25.51 -25.63
N PRO A 53 10.58 -24.81 -24.84
CA PRO A 53 10.99 -24.23 -23.56
C PRO A 53 11.11 -25.26 -22.43
N VAL A 54 10.31 -26.34 -22.49
CA VAL A 54 10.25 -27.40 -21.47
C VAL A 54 9.93 -28.74 -22.12
N VAL A 55 10.40 -29.82 -21.51
CA VAL A 55 10.09 -31.22 -21.85
C VAL A 55 8.68 -31.61 -21.39
N MET A 56 8.25 -31.12 -20.23
CA MET A 56 6.97 -31.45 -19.61
C MET A 56 6.32 -30.20 -19.00
N ASP A 57 5.01 -30.07 -19.10
CA ASP A 57 4.22 -29.06 -18.38
C ASP A 57 3.17 -29.73 -17.49
N GLY A 58 3.38 -29.61 -16.18
CA GLY A 58 2.58 -30.29 -15.16
C GLY A 58 3.46 -30.97 -14.14
N THR A 59 2.85 -31.73 -13.24
CA THR A 59 3.54 -32.48 -12.19
C THR A 59 3.15 -33.95 -12.26
N VAL A 60 4.10 -34.86 -12.14
CA VAL A 60 3.80 -36.26 -11.92
C VAL A 60 3.73 -36.49 -10.41
N ALA A 61 2.53 -36.76 -9.91
CA ALA A 61 2.29 -37.05 -8.51
C ALA A 61 2.33 -38.56 -8.32
N LEU A 62 3.29 -39.02 -7.55
CA LEU A 62 3.42 -40.41 -7.17
C LEU A 62 2.50 -40.63 -5.93
N VAL A 63 1.49 -41.51 -5.99
CA VAL A 63 0.53 -41.81 -4.91
C VAL A 63 0.66 -43.28 -4.43
N GLY A 64 0.83 -43.50 -3.11
CA GLY A 64 0.91 -44.84 -2.51
C GLY A 64 2.30 -45.51 -2.56
N THR A 65 2.38 -46.83 -2.44
CA THR A 65 3.63 -47.62 -2.59
C THR A 65 3.71 -48.25 -3.99
N GLY A 66 4.88 -48.79 -4.39
CA GLY A 66 5.04 -49.48 -5.69
C GLY A 66 4.98 -48.58 -6.94
N ARG A 67 5.13 -47.27 -6.76
CA ARG A 67 5.05 -46.23 -7.79
C ARG A 67 6.44 -45.87 -8.31
N ARG A 68 6.62 -45.78 -9.63
CA ARG A 68 7.92 -45.46 -10.24
C ARG A 68 7.78 -44.39 -11.32
N PHE A 69 8.54 -43.30 -11.19
CA PHE A 69 8.73 -42.34 -12.27
C PHE A 69 10.21 -42.27 -12.60
N VAL A 70 10.59 -42.77 -13.78
CA VAL A 70 11.99 -42.94 -14.18
C VAL A 70 12.29 -42.04 -15.36
N VAL A 71 13.37 -41.28 -15.27
CA VAL A 71 13.73 -40.26 -16.27
C VAL A 71 15.21 -40.38 -16.60
N GLY A 72 15.57 -40.39 -17.87
CA GLY A 72 16.97 -40.45 -18.26
C GLY A 72 17.22 -40.13 -19.72
N CYS A 73 18.45 -39.74 -20.02
CA CYS A 73 18.92 -39.54 -21.39
C CYS A 73 18.00 -38.65 -22.27
N LEU A 74 17.62 -37.49 -21.74
CA LEU A 74 16.77 -36.54 -22.46
C LEU A 74 17.60 -35.49 -23.19
N THR A 75 17.14 -35.07 -24.35
CA THR A 75 17.74 -33.99 -25.14
C THR A 75 16.70 -32.89 -25.35
N LEU A 76 17.03 -31.63 -25.04
CA LEU A 76 16.16 -30.47 -25.27
C LEU A 76 16.91 -29.42 -26.10
N ASN A 77 16.33 -28.96 -27.21
CA ASN A 77 16.93 -27.99 -28.13
C ASN A 77 18.34 -28.41 -28.63
N GLY A 78 18.53 -29.70 -28.86
CA GLY A 78 19.82 -30.27 -29.26
C GLY A 78 20.85 -30.43 -28.13
N GLN A 79 20.56 -29.99 -26.90
CA GLN A 79 21.42 -30.17 -25.74
C GLN A 79 21.00 -31.40 -24.94
N ALA A 80 21.95 -32.30 -24.64
CA ALA A 80 21.73 -33.41 -23.73
C ALA A 80 21.60 -32.87 -22.29
N LEU A 81 20.47 -33.16 -21.64
CA LEU A 81 20.18 -32.70 -20.29
C LEU A 81 20.88 -33.60 -19.26
N GLN A 82 21.58 -32.98 -18.31
CA GLN A 82 22.10 -33.71 -17.15
C GLN A 82 20.97 -33.94 -16.12
N PRO A 83 21.12 -34.92 -15.20
CA PRO A 83 20.13 -35.17 -14.16
C PRO A 83 19.73 -33.94 -13.34
N MET A 84 20.65 -32.99 -13.14
CA MET A 84 20.40 -31.72 -12.44
C MET A 84 19.48 -30.78 -13.25
N ASP A 85 19.45 -30.92 -14.57
CA ASP A 85 18.69 -30.04 -15.48
C ASP A 85 17.27 -30.53 -15.76
N TYR A 86 16.94 -31.79 -15.43
CA TYR A 86 15.60 -32.35 -15.68
C TYR A 86 14.48 -31.51 -15.03
N ARG A 87 14.70 -30.99 -13.82
CA ARG A 87 13.74 -30.11 -13.14
C ARG A 87 13.57 -28.78 -13.88
N SER A 88 14.66 -28.21 -14.38
CA SER A 88 14.64 -26.98 -15.18
C SER A 88 13.94 -27.19 -16.52
N ALA A 89 13.98 -28.41 -17.05
CA ALA A 89 13.25 -28.82 -18.24
C ALA A 89 11.76 -29.12 -17.99
N GLY A 90 11.22 -28.79 -16.81
CA GLY A 90 9.80 -28.94 -16.49
C GLY A 90 9.39 -30.31 -15.95
N ILE A 91 10.35 -31.22 -15.72
CA ILE A 91 10.07 -32.52 -15.10
C ILE A 91 9.92 -32.33 -13.59
N ILE A 92 8.66 -32.16 -13.17
CA ILE A 92 8.29 -31.85 -11.79
C ILE A 92 7.60 -33.08 -11.17
N GLY A 93 8.08 -33.50 -10.01
CA GLY A 93 7.61 -34.70 -9.28
C GLY A 93 8.78 -35.44 -8.62
N LYS A 94 8.48 -36.49 -7.85
CA LYS A 94 9.50 -37.42 -7.34
C LYS A 94 9.84 -38.38 -8.49
N PHE A 95 11.09 -38.35 -8.96
CA PHE A 95 11.56 -39.21 -10.05
C PHE A 95 12.95 -39.76 -9.74
N ARG A 96 13.25 -40.93 -10.31
CA ARG A 96 14.56 -41.56 -10.26
C ARG A 96 15.31 -41.26 -11.57
N PRO A 97 16.41 -40.49 -11.53
CA PRO A 97 17.24 -40.28 -12.70
C PRO A 97 18.02 -41.55 -13.05
N VAL A 98 18.08 -41.89 -14.33
CA VAL A 98 18.90 -43.01 -14.86
C VAL A 98 19.90 -42.45 -15.86
N ALA A 99 21.18 -42.78 -15.69
CA ALA A 99 22.25 -42.35 -16.58
C ALA A 99 22.11 -42.98 -17.98
N CYS A 100 22.52 -42.25 -19.02
CA CYS A 100 22.58 -42.78 -20.37
C CYS A 100 23.49 -44.02 -20.44
N GLY A 101 23.03 -45.07 -21.14
CA GLY A 101 23.84 -46.27 -21.41
C GLY A 101 23.90 -47.30 -20.27
N VAL A 102 23.30 -47.02 -19.12
CA VAL A 102 23.20 -47.98 -18.01
C VAL A 102 21.98 -48.88 -18.22
N CYS A 103 22.13 -50.19 -17.98
CA CYS A 103 21.00 -51.12 -17.98
C CYS A 103 20.16 -50.92 -16.73
N ASP A 104 18.93 -50.45 -16.90
CA ASP A 104 17.93 -50.37 -15.83
C ASP A 104 16.65 -51.11 -16.22
N ALA A 105 16.20 -52.01 -15.35
CA ALA A 105 15.04 -52.88 -15.62
C ALA A 105 13.74 -52.07 -15.73
N ASP A 106 13.59 -50.98 -14.97
CA ASP A 106 12.41 -50.12 -15.03
C ASP A 106 12.34 -49.35 -16.36
N VAL A 107 13.49 -49.15 -17.01
CA VAL A 107 13.61 -48.50 -18.31
C VAL A 107 13.39 -49.49 -19.46
N HIS A 108 13.96 -50.70 -19.38
CA HIS A 108 14.00 -51.62 -20.51
C HIS A 108 12.89 -52.68 -20.51
N CYS A 109 12.36 -53.05 -19.34
CA CYS A 109 11.54 -54.24 -19.18
C CYS A 109 10.19 -53.91 -18.54
N PHE A 110 9.14 -54.65 -18.92
CA PHE A 110 7.85 -54.58 -18.23
C PHE A 110 7.97 -55.26 -16.87
N ALA A 111 7.92 -54.47 -15.80
CA ALA A 111 8.28 -54.91 -14.45
C ALA A 111 7.54 -56.17 -13.98
N THR A 112 6.24 -56.31 -14.27
CA THR A 112 5.43 -57.42 -13.74
C THR A 112 5.67 -58.76 -14.42
N ALA A 113 6.14 -58.77 -15.68
CA ALA A 113 6.44 -60.00 -16.42
C ALA A 113 7.93 -60.20 -16.68
N THR A 114 8.80 -59.51 -15.93
CA THR A 114 10.25 -59.66 -16.01
C THR A 114 10.79 -60.44 -14.81
N ARG A 115 11.51 -61.53 -15.07
CA ARG A 115 12.16 -62.37 -14.05
C ARG A 115 13.56 -61.85 -13.69
N ALA A 116 14.32 -61.42 -14.67
CA ALA A 116 15.68 -60.89 -14.50
C ALA A 116 16.08 -60.04 -15.71
N MET A 117 17.10 -59.20 -15.56
CA MET A 117 17.73 -58.48 -16.67
C MET A 117 19.22 -58.83 -16.74
N SER A 118 19.74 -59.09 -17.95
CA SER A 118 21.16 -59.34 -18.16
C SER A 118 21.97 -58.04 -18.12
N GLY A 119 23.30 -58.14 -17.94
CA GLY A 119 24.22 -57.00 -18.10
C GLY A 119 24.25 -56.38 -19.50
N SER A 120 23.66 -57.04 -20.51
CA SER A 120 23.46 -56.51 -21.87
C SER A 120 22.09 -55.87 -22.08
N CYS A 121 21.41 -55.51 -21.00
CA CYS A 121 20.07 -54.91 -20.97
C CYS A 121 18.98 -55.78 -21.63
N ARG A 122 19.15 -57.11 -21.69
CA ARG A 122 18.10 -58.02 -22.20
C ARG A 122 17.22 -58.47 -21.05
N CYS A 123 15.91 -58.36 -21.25
CA CYS A 123 14.92 -58.83 -20.29
C CYS A 123 14.72 -60.35 -20.43
N ARG A 124 14.73 -61.06 -19.30
CA ARG A 124 14.33 -62.47 -19.20
C ARG A 124 12.91 -62.51 -18.65
N CYS A 125 11.97 -63.01 -19.44
CA CYS A 125 10.56 -62.94 -19.08
C CYS A 125 10.16 -64.00 -18.05
N ALA A 126 9.24 -63.61 -17.18
CA ALA A 126 8.47 -64.52 -16.36
C ALA A 126 7.38 -65.21 -17.21
N GLU A 127 6.64 -66.13 -16.60
CA GLU A 127 5.52 -66.78 -17.27
C GLU A 127 4.45 -65.74 -17.65
N GLY A 128 3.94 -65.81 -18.89
CA GLY A 128 3.02 -64.80 -19.45
C GLY A 128 3.68 -63.55 -20.03
N GLY A 129 5.00 -63.41 -19.97
CA GLY A 129 5.74 -62.32 -20.63
C GLY A 129 6.28 -62.72 -22.01
N TYR A 130 6.12 -61.83 -23.00
CA TYR A 130 6.49 -62.06 -24.40
C TYR A 130 7.42 -60.98 -24.96
N GLY A 131 8.28 -61.36 -25.90
CA GLY A 131 9.17 -60.44 -26.61
C GLY A 131 10.39 -59.96 -25.80
N ARG A 132 11.12 -58.99 -26.37
CA ARG A 132 12.38 -58.48 -25.79
C ARG A 132 12.19 -57.66 -24.52
N ASP A 133 11.01 -57.04 -24.36
CA ASP A 133 10.67 -56.15 -23.26
C ASP A 133 9.74 -56.85 -22.23
N CYS A 134 9.44 -58.15 -22.43
CA CYS A 134 8.56 -58.95 -21.58
C CYS A 134 7.14 -58.40 -21.42
N LEU A 135 6.51 -58.01 -22.53
CA LEU A 135 5.16 -57.48 -22.55
C LEU A 135 4.11 -58.56 -22.21
N PRO A 136 2.94 -58.20 -21.66
CA PRO A 136 1.90 -59.17 -21.30
C PRO A 136 1.16 -59.74 -22.52
N VAL A 137 1.46 -59.25 -23.72
CA VAL A 137 0.83 -59.64 -24.98
C VAL A 137 1.92 -59.87 -26.01
N TYR A 138 1.73 -60.90 -26.84
CA TYR A 138 2.56 -61.13 -28.01
C TYR A 138 2.34 -60.02 -29.04
N LEU A 139 3.34 -59.14 -29.22
CA LEU A 139 3.30 -58.17 -30.30
C LEU A 139 3.54 -58.89 -31.64
N PRO A 140 2.73 -58.62 -32.67
CA PRO A 140 3.03 -59.13 -34.00
C PRO A 140 4.39 -58.59 -34.45
N HIS A 141 5.29 -59.49 -34.84
CA HIS A 141 6.54 -59.10 -35.45
C HIS A 141 6.21 -58.49 -36.82
N VAL A 142 6.31 -57.17 -36.92
CA VAL A 142 6.23 -56.49 -38.22
C VAL A 142 7.60 -56.66 -38.85
N ASP A 143 7.80 -57.76 -39.58
CA ASP A 143 8.86 -57.82 -40.57
C ASP A 143 8.66 -56.62 -41.49
N GLY A 144 9.66 -55.73 -41.52
CA GLY A 144 9.56 -54.34 -41.93
C GLY A 144 8.50 -53.99 -42.96
N CYS A 145 7.84 -52.85 -42.77
CA CYS A 145 7.06 -52.14 -43.79
C CYS A 145 7.86 -51.78 -45.08
N ASN A 146 9.06 -52.33 -45.27
CA ASN A 146 9.76 -52.38 -46.54
C ASN A 146 9.35 -53.61 -47.33
N ARG A 147 8.08 -53.62 -47.74
CA ARG A 147 7.56 -54.09 -49.03
C ARG A 147 6.06 -54.07 -48.90
N THR A 148 5.39 -53.44 -49.83
CA THR A 148 4.00 -53.74 -50.20
C THR A 148 4.06 -54.97 -51.10
N PRO A 149 3.95 -56.23 -50.60
CA PRO A 149 3.40 -57.27 -51.46
C PRO A 149 1.90 -57.02 -51.55
N GLY A 150 1.36 -57.06 -52.76
CA GLY A 150 -0.05 -56.74 -53.04
C GLY A 150 -1.03 -57.47 -52.13
N MET A 151 -2.20 -56.84 -51.90
CA MET A 151 -3.30 -57.33 -51.06
C MET A 151 -3.43 -58.86 -51.09
N PRO A 152 -3.16 -59.56 -49.97
CA PRO A 152 -3.64 -60.92 -49.82
C PRO A 152 -5.11 -60.84 -49.45
N LEU A 153 -5.95 -61.48 -50.28
CA LEU A 153 -7.35 -61.75 -49.96
C LEU A 153 -7.38 -62.88 -48.92
N VAL A 154 -7.52 -62.58 -47.64
CA VAL A 154 -7.86 -63.62 -46.64
C VAL A 154 -8.90 -63.09 -45.66
N SER A 155 -10.08 -63.67 -45.79
CA SER A 155 -11.18 -63.71 -44.84
C SER A 155 -10.74 -64.45 -43.57
N HIS A 156 -10.78 -63.79 -42.42
CA HIS A 156 -10.93 -64.49 -41.13
C HIS A 156 -12.03 -63.79 -40.35
N THR A 157 -13.21 -64.41 -40.43
CA THR A 157 -14.37 -64.14 -39.60
C THR A 157 -14.02 -64.51 -38.17
N ALA A 158 -13.69 -63.52 -37.33
CA ALA A 158 -13.65 -63.72 -35.90
C ALA A 158 -15.09 -63.71 -35.38
N THR A 159 -15.59 -64.89 -35.02
CA THR A 159 -16.86 -65.08 -34.31
C THR A 159 -16.78 -64.39 -32.95
N LEU A 160 -17.39 -63.22 -32.85
CA LEU A 160 -17.67 -62.54 -31.58
C LEU A 160 -18.70 -63.37 -30.80
N THR A 161 -18.25 -64.04 -29.74
CA THR A 161 -19.15 -64.62 -28.74
C THR A 161 -19.91 -63.51 -28.03
N GLU A 162 -21.20 -63.50 -28.29
CA GLU A 162 -22.23 -62.67 -27.69
C GLU A 162 -22.29 -62.87 -26.18
N THR A 163 -22.20 -61.78 -25.41
CA THR A 163 -22.72 -61.78 -24.03
C THR A 163 -23.53 -60.51 -23.82
N ARG A 164 -24.82 -60.65 -24.14
CA ARG A 164 -25.99 -59.91 -23.68
C ARG A 164 -25.76 -58.50 -23.09
N SER A 165 -25.99 -57.54 -23.96
CA SER A 165 -26.41 -56.18 -23.64
C SER A 165 -27.62 -56.15 -22.71
N LEU A 166 -27.48 -55.51 -21.54
CA LEU A 166 -28.60 -55.01 -20.76
C LEU A 166 -29.06 -53.70 -21.39
N THR A 167 -30.11 -53.82 -22.19
CA THR A 167 -30.85 -52.72 -22.81
C THR A 167 -31.57 -51.93 -21.72
N SER A 168 -31.09 -50.74 -21.38
CA SER A 168 -31.91 -49.72 -20.71
C SER A 168 -32.27 -48.65 -21.71
N THR A 169 -33.44 -48.84 -22.30
CA THR A 169 -34.16 -47.93 -23.18
C THR A 169 -34.70 -46.76 -22.35
N TRP A 170 -34.15 -45.56 -22.50
CA TRP A 170 -34.92 -44.33 -22.24
C TRP A 170 -34.94 -43.49 -23.50
N THR A 171 -36.16 -43.43 -24.02
CA THR A 171 -36.60 -42.93 -25.31
C THR A 171 -36.77 -41.41 -25.26
N ALA A 172 -36.63 -40.83 -26.45
CA ALA A 172 -36.79 -39.43 -26.82
C ALA A 172 -38.04 -38.72 -26.27
N THR A 173 -37.97 -37.40 -26.08
CA THR A 173 -38.77 -36.44 -26.88
C THR A 173 -38.21 -35.01 -26.80
N PRO A 174 -38.15 -34.27 -27.93
CA PRO A 174 -37.72 -32.87 -28.00
C PRO A 174 -38.90 -31.89 -27.92
N THR A 175 -38.68 -30.66 -27.46
CA THR A 175 -39.59 -29.53 -27.73
C THR A 175 -38.85 -28.18 -27.62
N PRO A 176 -39.19 -27.16 -28.44
CA PRO A 176 -38.30 -26.06 -28.81
C PRO A 176 -38.59 -24.72 -28.11
N THR A 177 -37.59 -23.82 -28.21
CA THR A 177 -37.56 -22.33 -28.12
C THR A 177 -38.75 -21.58 -27.50
N PRO A 178 -38.47 -20.51 -26.72
CA PRO A 178 -38.23 -19.22 -27.37
C PRO A 178 -37.13 -18.36 -26.73
N SER A 179 -36.42 -17.66 -27.61
CA SER A 179 -35.68 -16.43 -27.37
C SER A 179 -36.63 -15.29 -26.99
N LEU A 180 -36.33 -14.54 -25.94
CA LEU A 180 -36.88 -13.21 -25.68
C LEU A 180 -35.82 -12.32 -25.01
N SER A 181 -35.33 -11.37 -25.82
CA SER A 181 -35.19 -9.94 -25.54
C SER A 181 -34.43 -9.46 -24.29
N THR A 182 -33.18 -9.06 -24.55
CA THR A 182 -32.59 -7.73 -24.32
C THR A 182 -33.36 -6.77 -23.38
N ALA A 183 -32.94 -6.73 -22.11
CA ALA A 183 -33.35 -5.71 -21.16
C ALA A 183 -32.70 -4.35 -21.49
N HIS A 184 -33.51 -3.39 -21.90
CA HIS A 184 -33.16 -1.98 -21.97
C HIS A 184 -33.05 -1.40 -20.55
N TYR A 185 -31.85 -1.02 -20.15
CA TYR A 185 -31.62 -0.20 -18.95
C TYR A 185 -32.09 1.23 -19.24
N SER A 186 -33.19 1.63 -18.59
CA SER A 186 -33.61 3.02 -18.49
C SER A 186 -32.80 3.73 -17.38
N PRO A 187 -32.35 4.98 -17.58
CA PRO A 187 -31.51 5.69 -16.62
C PRO A 187 -32.34 6.19 -15.43
N THR A 188 -31.93 5.80 -14.23
CA THR A 188 -32.45 6.30 -12.96
C THR A 188 -32.25 7.80 -12.83
N HIS A 189 -33.36 8.52 -12.67
CA HIS A 189 -33.45 9.91 -12.26
C HIS A 189 -32.62 10.16 -10.98
N TYR A 190 -31.56 10.94 -11.10
CA TYR A 190 -30.96 11.61 -9.94
C TYR A 190 -31.67 12.95 -9.77
N GLY A 191 -32.43 13.06 -8.68
CA GLY A 191 -33.01 14.32 -8.22
C GLY A 191 -31.90 15.31 -7.84
N PRO A 192 -32.13 16.62 -8.05
CA PRO A 192 -31.14 17.65 -7.74
C PRO A 192 -30.99 17.81 -6.23
N THR A 193 -29.75 17.65 -5.78
CA THR A 193 -29.30 17.96 -4.41
C THR A 193 -29.57 19.44 -4.10
N GLU A 194 -30.35 19.67 -3.05
CA GLU A 194 -30.63 20.98 -2.45
C GLU A 194 -29.32 21.68 -2.07
N THR A 195 -28.96 22.71 -2.84
CA THR A 195 -28.02 23.74 -2.39
C THR A 195 -28.77 24.70 -1.46
N PRO A 196 -28.24 25.00 -0.26
CA PRO A 196 -28.95 25.76 0.76
C PRO A 196 -29.31 27.16 0.26
N GLN A 197 -30.59 27.49 0.47
CA GLN A 197 -31.20 28.79 0.25
C GLN A 197 -30.37 29.88 0.91
N VAL A 198 -29.64 30.65 0.11
CA VAL A 198 -29.24 32.00 0.48
C VAL A 198 -30.52 32.82 0.38
N THR A 199 -30.98 33.30 1.53
CA THR A 199 -32.10 34.23 1.65
C THR A 199 -31.92 35.36 0.64
N GLU A 200 -32.74 35.33 -0.40
CA GLU A 200 -32.79 36.35 -1.43
C GLU A 200 -33.32 37.62 -0.77
N THR A 201 -32.43 38.57 -0.53
CA THR A 201 -32.78 39.91 -0.08
C THR A 201 -33.74 40.50 -1.10
N VAL A 202 -35.00 40.62 -0.70
CA VAL A 202 -36.12 41.21 -1.43
C VAL A 202 -35.62 42.41 -2.24
N ALA A 203 -35.55 42.24 -3.56
CA ALA A 203 -35.41 43.35 -4.49
C ALA A 203 -36.67 44.21 -4.36
N LEU A 204 -36.57 45.27 -3.55
CA LEU A 204 -37.58 46.31 -3.49
C LEU A 204 -37.74 46.89 -4.89
N SER A 205 -38.93 46.67 -5.45
CA SER A 205 -39.35 47.20 -6.74
C SER A 205 -39.24 48.74 -6.73
N PRO A 206 -38.89 49.37 -7.87
CA PRO A 206 -38.53 50.78 -7.92
C PRO A 206 -39.77 51.65 -7.67
N THR A 207 -39.90 52.13 -6.44
CA THR A 207 -40.92 53.13 -6.10
C THR A 207 -40.40 54.49 -6.53
N ARG A 208 -40.92 54.94 -7.67
CA ARG A 208 -40.98 56.31 -8.21
C ARG A 208 -40.70 57.38 -7.14
N THR A 209 -39.53 58.01 -7.22
CA THR A 209 -39.15 59.21 -6.44
C THR A 209 -40.14 60.35 -6.71
N PRO A 210 -40.90 60.82 -5.71
CA PRO A 210 -41.44 62.18 -5.74
C PRO A 210 -40.27 63.13 -5.43
N MET A 211 -40.10 64.17 -6.26
CA MET A 211 -39.30 65.34 -5.90
C MET A 211 -39.94 66.01 -4.68
N ALA A 212 -39.61 65.56 -3.48
CA ALA A 212 -39.76 66.34 -2.29
C ALA A 212 -38.45 67.09 -2.09
N SER A 213 -38.51 68.40 -2.30
CA SER A 213 -37.50 69.38 -1.91
C SER A 213 -37.22 69.25 -0.42
N VAL A 214 -36.24 68.42 -0.04
CA VAL A 214 -35.69 68.41 1.31
C VAL A 214 -34.79 69.63 1.45
N SER A 215 -35.43 70.75 1.78
CA SER A 215 -34.78 71.91 2.39
C SER A 215 -34.73 71.67 3.89
N SER A 216 -33.87 70.75 4.30
CA SER A 216 -33.37 70.64 5.68
C SER A 216 -31.94 70.17 5.55
N THR A 217 -31.02 71.01 6.02
CA THR A 217 -29.60 70.71 6.20
C THR A 217 -29.43 69.28 6.71
N LEU A 218 -29.09 68.33 5.82
CA LEU A 218 -28.66 67.01 6.27
C LEU A 218 -27.39 67.26 7.09
N TRP A 219 -27.49 67.08 8.39
CA TRP A 219 -26.32 67.13 9.25
C TRP A 219 -25.44 65.96 8.83
N TRP A 220 -24.20 66.24 8.42
CA TRP A 220 -23.25 65.24 7.91
C TRP A 220 -23.08 64.03 8.85
N SER A 221 -23.33 64.23 10.15
CA SER A 221 -23.39 63.18 11.19
C SER A 221 -24.40 62.05 10.94
N GLU A 222 -25.44 62.23 10.11
CA GLU A 222 -26.39 61.17 9.76
C GLU A 222 -25.99 60.36 8.52
N VAL A 223 -25.06 60.89 7.71
CA VAL A 223 -24.60 60.25 6.48
C VAL A 223 -23.62 59.14 6.82
N ALA A 224 -23.81 57.94 6.25
CA ALA A 224 -22.91 56.82 6.46
C ALA A 224 -21.47 57.16 6.00
N CYS A 225 -20.48 56.76 6.79
CA CYS A 225 -19.08 56.97 6.46
C CYS A 225 -18.69 56.21 5.18
N PRO A 226 -17.94 56.84 4.25
CA PRO A 226 -17.53 56.19 3.01
C PRO A 226 -16.36 55.22 3.22
N THR A 227 -16.17 54.31 2.28
CA THR A 227 -14.94 53.52 2.15
C THR A 227 -13.81 54.39 1.59
N LEU A 228 -12.62 54.25 2.17
CA LEU A 228 -11.43 54.98 1.73
C LEU A 228 -10.82 54.31 0.50
N THR A 229 -10.45 55.11 -0.50
CA THR A 229 -9.64 54.62 -1.62
C THR A 229 -8.17 54.75 -1.27
N VAL A 230 -7.48 53.61 -1.20
CA VAL A 230 -6.05 53.55 -0.87
C VAL A 230 -5.27 53.20 -2.13
N THR A 231 -4.37 54.09 -2.54
CA THR A 231 -3.49 53.91 -3.70
C THR A 231 -2.02 54.03 -3.29
N THR A 232 -1.12 53.55 -4.15
CA THR A 232 0.33 53.60 -3.89
C THR A 232 1.04 54.23 -5.08
N THR A 233 2.17 54.89 -4.84
CA THR A 233 3.07 55.35 -5.92
C THR A 233 4.00 54.27 -6.45
N ALA A 234 3.83 53.01 -6.00
CA ALA A 234 4.62 51.88 -6.45
C ALA A 234 4.30 51.54 -7.91
N ALA A 235 5.29 50.99 -8.62
CA ALA A 235 5.10 50.50 -9.98
C ALA A 235 4.01 49.41 -10.01
N GLY A 236 2.94 49.64 -10.78
CA GLY A 236 1.79 48.71 -10.88
C GLY A 236 0.68 48.93 -9.85
N GLY A 237 0.77 49.96 -9.00
CA GLY A 237 -0.31 50.40 -8.11
C GLY A 237 -0.48 49.59 -6.81
N SER A 238 0.27 48.51 -6.62
CA SER A 238 0.29 47.72 -5.38
C SER A 238 1.66 47.77 -4.71
N LEU A 239 1.70 47.90 -3.38
CA LEU A 239 2.94 47.85 -2.62
C LEU A 239 3.53 46.43 -2.66
N THR A 240 4.81 46.31 -2.97
CA THR A 240 5.53 45.03 -2.97
C THR A 240 6.49 44.93 -1.80
N GLN A 241 6.84 43.71 -1.42
CA GLN A 241 7.89 43.46 -0.44
C GLN A 241 9.24 44.10 -0.82
N SER A 242 9.57 44.19 -2.12
CA SER A 242 10.76 44.90 -2.61
C SER A 242 10.72 46.40 -2.38
N ASP A 243 9.54 47.03 -2.45
CA ASP A 243 9.39 48.47 -2.21
C ASP A 243 9.72 48.80 -0.75
N ILE A 244 9.28 47.94 0.19
CA ILE A 244 9.54 48.12 1.62
C ILE A 244 11.01 47.84 1.98
N ARG A 245 11.66 46.88 1.30
CA ARG A 245 13.10 46.61 1.52
C ARG A 245 14.03 47.70 0.95
N GLY A 246 13.50 48.67 0.22
CA GLY A 246 14.26 49.79 -0.36
C GLY A 246 14.96 49.45 -1.68
N GLY A 247 14.43 48.46 -2.43
CA GLY A 247 15.14 47.79 -3.51
C GLY A 247 15.18 48.43 -4.89
N GLY A 248 14.70 49.66 -5.14
CA GLY A 248 14.65 50.11 -6.55
C GLY A 248 14.36 51.56 -6.91
N SER A 249 14.11 52.47 -5.96
CA SER A 249 13.88 53.89 -6.30
C SER A 249 14.47 54.82 -5.25
N ALA A 250 15.10 55.90 -5.71
CA ALA A 250 15.52 57.00 -4.85
C ALA A 250 14.32 57.80 -4.29
N VAL A 251 13.16 57.68 -4.95
CA VAL A 251 11.91 58.32 -4.52
C VAL A 251 11.20 57.39 -3.53
N PRO A 252 10.89 57.85 -2.31
CA PRO A 252 10.18 57.03 -1.33
C PRO A 252 8.76 56.71 -1.84
N THR A 253 8.40 55.44 -1.79
CA THR A 253 7.04 54.98 -2.09
C THR A 253 6.06 55.60 -1.10
N ARG A 254 4.95 56.16 -1.58
CA ARG A 254 3.91 56.79 -0.75
C ARG A 254 2.61 56.01 -0.82
N LEU A 255 1.95 55.89 0.33
CA LEU A 255 0.56 55.47 0.46
C LEU A 255 -0.32 56.70 0.39
N MET A 256 -1.31 56.71 -0.50
CA MET A 256 -2.28 57.78 -0.68
C MET A 256 -3.65 57.30 -0.23
N VAL A 257 -4.29 58.03 0.68
CA VAL A 257 -5.62 57.72 1.19
C VAL A 257 -6.55 58.86 0.79
N ALA A 258 -7.50 58.57 -0.08
CA ALA A 258 -8.41 59.54 -0.64
C ALA A 258 -9.85 59.32 -0.14
N LEU A 259 -10.52 60.44 0.14
CA LEU A 259 -11.97 60.47 0.38
C LEU A 259 -12.70 60.61 -0.96
N PRO A 260 -13.76 59.82 -1.19
CA PRO A 260 -14.59 60.01 -2.37
C PRO A 260 -15.35 61.36 -2.26
N PRO A 261 -15.57 62.08 -3.37
CA PRO A 261 -16.45 63.24 -3.38
C PRO A 261 -17.86 62.86 -2.88
N PRO A 262 -18.57 63.72 -2.10
CA PRO A 262 -18.22 65.09 -1.72
C PRO A 262 -17.44 65.24 -0.39
N PHE A 263 -16.99 64.14 0.22
CA PHE A 263 -16.33 64.16 1.53
C PHE A 263 -14.97 64.87 1.49
N ARG A 264 -14.60 65.52 2.59
CA ARG A 264 -13.31 66.21 2.76
C ARG A 264 -12.72 65.88 4.13
N TRP A 265 -11.40 65.91 4.24
CA TRP A 265 -10.72 65.74 5.52
C TRP A 265 -10.97 66.96 6.42
N ALA A 266 -11.14 66.73 7.73
CA ALA A 266 -11.22 67.77 8.74
C ALA A 266 -9.98 68.67 8.68
N ARG A 267 -10.08 69.91 9.17
CA ARG A 267 -8.97 70.89 9.12
C ARG A 267 -7.87 70.64 10.15
N ASP A 268 -8.03 69.63 10.99
CA ASP A 268 -7.06 69.25 12.02
C ASP A 268 -5.65 69.07 11.39
N PRO A 269 -4.59 69.70 11.94
CA PRO A 269 -3.22 69.43 11.54
C PRO A 269 -2.75 68.01 11.86
N GLN A 270 -3.33 67.32 12.86
CA GLN A 270 -2.90 65.98 13.32
C GLN A 270 -3.91 64.87 12.99
N LEU A 271 -4.47 64.90 11.78
CA LEU A 271 -5.37 63.87 11.25
C LEU A 271 -4.84 62.43 11.45
N GLY A 272 -3.53 62.24 11.37
CA GLY A 272 -2.87 60.94 11.54
C GLY A 272 -3.23 60.20 12.84
N THR A 273 -3.58 60.91 13.90
CA THR A 273 -4.00 60.33 15.19
C THR A 273 -5.33 59.57 15.13
N HIS A 274 -6.16 59.87 14.14
CA HIS A 274 -7.42 59.18 13.86
C HIS A 274 -7.27 57.98 12.93
N LEU A 275 -6.08 57.75 12.35
CA LEU A 275 -5.81 56.60 11.48
C LEU A 275 -5.04 55.53 12.24
N SER A 276 -5.48 54.28 12.09
CA SER A 276 -4.80 53.11 12.64
C SER A 276 -4.69 52.00 11.60
N PHE A 277 -3.65 51.19 11.71
CA PHE A 277 -3.40 50.04 10.84
C PHE A 277 -3.75 48.74 11.56
N VAL A 278 -4.60 47.92 10.94
CA VAL A 278 -5.03 46.64 11.48
C VAL A 278 -4.83 45.57 10.40
N PRO A 279 -4.07 44.50 10.65
CA PRO A 279 -3.93 43.42 9.68
C PRO A 279 -5.25 42.63 9.57
N VAL A 280 -5.64 42.23 8.35
CA VAL A 280 -6.86 41.43 8.12
C VAL A 280 -6.70 40.00 8.65
N SER A 281 -5.49 39.47 8.53
CA SER A 281 -5.10 38.13 8.98
C SER A 281 -4.16 38.21 10.18
N THR A 282 -3.77 37.08 10.75
CA THR A 282 -2.67 37.04 11.74
C THR A 282 -1.45 37.74 11.18
N ALA A 283 -1.00 38.81 11.86
CA ALA A 283 0.18 39.56 11.45
C ALA A 283 1.36 38.61 11.25
N GLN A 284 1.98 38.66 10.07
CA GLN A 284 3.16 37.83 9.85
C GLN A 284 4.28 38.32 10.78
N PRO A 285 4.98 37.44 11.53
CA PRO A 285 6.01 37.86 12.49
C PRO A 285 7.13 38.69 11.85
N SER A 286 7.47 38.39 10.59
CA SER A 286 8.44 39.13 9.78
C SER A 286 7.82 40.18 8.84
N GLY A 287 6.49 40.28 8.82
CA GLY A 287 5.69 41.25 8.05
C GLY A 287 5.23 42.41 8.93
N PHE A 288 3.92 42.70 8.96
CA PHE A 288 3.36 43.74 9.82
C PHE A 288 3.59 43.51 11.32
N GLY A 289 3.74 42.26 11.77
CA GLY A 289 4.07 41.95 13.17
C GLY A 289 5.52 42.27 13.57
N SER A 290 6.38 42.62 12.61
CA SER A 290 7.77 42.99 12.84
C SER A 290 7.89 44.46 13.31
N PRO A 291 9.10 44.95 13.66
CA PRO A 291 9.32 46.37 13.96
C PRO A 291 8.84 47.32 12.85
N TRP A 292 8.70 46.85 11.61
CA TRP A 292 8.15 47.64 10.53
C TRP A 292 6.69 48.07 10.74
N GLY A 293 5.84 47.24 11.36
CA GLY A 293 4.46 47.63 11.65
C GLY A 293 4.39 48.80 12.64
N ALA A 294 5.29 48.84 13.61
CA ALA A 294 5.46 49.98 14.51
C ALA A 294 6.01 51.22 13.79
N MET A 295 6.97 51.04 12.87
CA MET A 295 7.47 52.14 12.02
C MET A 295 6.36 52.73 11.15
N LEU A 296 5.51 51.89 10.55
CA LEU A 296 4.37 52.33 9.75
C LEU A 296 3.32 53.05 10.59
N SER A 297 3.02 52.52 11.78
CA SER A 297 2.05 53.13 12.70
C SER A 297 2.51 54.48 13.25
N ASN A 298 3.83 54.69 13.39
CA ASN A 298 4.43 55.96 13.83
C ASN A 298 4.78 56.91 12.67
N ALA A 299 4.53 56.53 11.42
CA ALA A 299 4.89 57.36 10.27
C ALA A 299 3.97 58.60 10.16
N THR A 300 4.52 59.70 9.66
CA THR A 300 3.83 61.00 9.61
C THR A 300 2.95 61.14 8.37
N TRP A 301 1.66 61.38 8.58
CA TRP A 301 0.71 61.70 7.52
C TRP A 301 0.82 63.17 7.08
N VAL A 302 0.82 63.42 5.78
CA VAL A 302 0.92 64.75 5.17
C VAL A 302 -0.22 64.94 4.15
N ARG A 303 -0.71 66.15 3.96
CA ARG A 303 -1.72 66.44 2.92
C ARG A 303 -1.06 66.47 1.53
N ASN A 304 -1.71 65.88 0.53
CA ASN A 304 -1.21 65.93 -0.85
C ASN A 304 -1.12 67.39 -1.34
N ALA A 305 -0.02 67.74 -2.00
CA ALA A 305 0.20 69.08 -2.55
C ALA A 305 -0.85 69.49 -3.60
N THR A 306 -1.34 68.53 -4.39
CA THR A 306 -2.32 68.79 -5.47
C THR A 306 -3.76 68.80 -4.96
N ASN A 307 -4.10 67.93 -4.00
CA ASN A 307 -5.46 67.75 -3.50
C ASN A 307 -5.49 67.68 -1.95
N PRO A 308 -5.15 68.78 -1.25
CA PRO A 308 -4.91 68.76 0.21
C PRO A 308 -6.18 68.55 1.05
N SER A 309 -7.36 68.76 0.46
CA SER A 309 -8.65 68.63 1.14
C SER A 309 -9.25 67.22 1.07
N THR A 310 -8.79 66.38 0.13
CA THR A 310 -9.37 65.05 -0.13
C THR A 310 -8.35 63.91 -0.04
N VAL A 311 -7.05 64.19 -0.16
CA VAL A 311 -6.00 63.16 -0.19
C VAL A 311 -4.95 63.38 0.91
N LEU A 312 -4.72 62.34 1.70
CA LEU A 312 -3.59 62.23 2.64
C LEU A 312 -2.53 61.30 2.07
N GLU A 313 -1.26 61.59 2.35
CA GLU A 313 -0.10 60.82 1.92
C GLU A 313 0.76 60.42 3.12
N LEU A 314 1.33 59.22 3.05
CA LEU A 314 2.27 58.68 4.03
C LEU A 314 3.48 58.11 3.29
N ALA A 315 4.68 58.50 3.69
CA ALA A 315 5.90 57.86 3.20
C ALA A 315 6.02 56.46 3.81
N VAL A 316 6.09 55.43 2.98
CA VAL A 316 6.25 54.04 3.43
C VAL A 316 7.65 53.87 4.02
N PRO A 317 7.79 53.46 5.31
CA PRO A 317 9.10 53.26 5.92
C PRO A 317 9.88 52.14 5.23
N VAL A 318 11.18 52.36 5.03
CA VAL A 318 12.08 51.34 4.48
C VAL A 318 12.59 50.45 5.62
N HIS A 319 12.40 49.15 5.51
CA HIS A 319 12.94 48.18 6.44
C HIS A 319 13.51 46.97 5.70
N ARG A 320 14.84 46.83 5.71
CA ARG A 320 15.56 45.77 4.97
C ARG A 320 15.20 44.35 5.44
N GLY A 321 14.82 44.19 6.71
CA GLY A 321 14.41 42.91 7.30
C GLY A 321 12.98 42.50 6.99
N TYR A 322 12.20 43.31 6.26
CA TYR A 322 10.80 43.03 5.99
C TYR A 322 10.65 41.81 5.07
N PHE A 323 9.92 40.80 5.53
CA PHE A 323 9.67 39.58 4.78
C PHE A 323 8.25 39.06 4.98
N ILE A 324 7.55 38.86 3.87
CA ILE A 324 6.25 38.21 3.85
C ILE A 324 6.30 37.03 2.88
N ALA A 325 5.76 35.91 3.31
CA ALA A 325 5.79 34.67 2.52
C ALA A 325 4.48 34.45 1.75
N ALA A 326 3.47 35.28 2.04
CA ALA A 326 2.20 35.38 1.35
C ALA A 326 1.75 36.84 1.42
N ASP A 327 0.82 37.21 0.54
CA ASP A 327 0.31 38.58 0.48
C ASP A 327 -0.32 38.98 1.83
N GLU A 328 0.04 40.17 2.31
CA GLU A 328 -0.46 40.70 3.59
C GLU A 328 -1.39 41.89 3.32
N THR A 329 -2.66 41.74 3.69
CA THR A 329 -3.64 42.82 3.57
C THR A 329 -3.74 43.56 4.90
N ILE A 330 -3.56 44.87 4.83
CA ILE A 330 -3.65 45.79 5.97
C ILE A 330 -4.85 46.69 5.75
N VAL A 331 -5.71 46.78 6.76
CA VAL A 331 -6.85 47.69 6.81
C VAL A 331 -6.41 48.97 7.51
N ILE A 332 -6.71 50.09 6.87
CA ILE A 332 -6.62 51.42 7.46
C ILE A 332 -7.99 51.74 8.04
N ARG A 333 -8.06 51.86 9.35
CA ARG A 333 -9.25 52.27 10.10
C ARG A 333 -9.13 53.74 10.44
N CYS A 334 -10.14 54.52 10.09
CA CYS A 334 -10.18 55.95 10.35
C CYS A 334 -11.48 56.36 11.05
N ASP A 335 -11.35 57.15 12.11
CA ASP A 335 -12.49 57.62 12.89
C ASP A 335 -13.31 58.67 12.12
N ALA A 336 -14.63 58.69 12.35
CA ALA A 336 -15.52 59.66 11.71
C ALA A 336 -15.16 61.14 11.99
N ALA A 337 -14.48 61.42 13.11
CA ALA A 337 -14.02 62.76 13.48
C ALA A 337 -12.99 63.34 12.48
N ALA A 338 -12.29 62.49 11.74
CA ALA A 338 -11.34 62.91 10.71
C ALA A 338 -12.02 63.48 9.46
N VAL A 339 -13.33 63.29 9.28
CA VAL A 339 -14.10 63.81 8.15
C VAL A 339 -14.69 65.17 8.50
N PHE A 340 -14.56 66.14 7.59
CA PHE A 340 -15.15 67.47 7.74
C PHE A 340 -16.68 67.36 7.85
N GLY A 341 -17.25 67.81 8.97
CA GLY A 341 -18.68 67.69 9.28
C GLY A 341 -19.07 66.37 9.97
N GLY A 342 -18.17 65.40 10.05
CA GLY A 342 -18.43 64.07 10.60
C GLY A 342 -19.20 63.13 9.65
N CYS A 343 -19.33 61.88 10.05
CA CYS A 343 -20.17 60.87 9.41
C CYS A 343 -20.56 59.79 10.42
N LYS A 344 -21.54 58.95 10.11
CA LYS A 344 -21.98 57.84 10.96
C LYS A 344 -21.21 56.57 10.62
N GLY A 345 -20.40 56.07 11.56
CA GLY A 345 -19.66 54.82 11.43
C GLY A 345 -18.14 55.00 11.48
N VAL A 346 -17.42 54.10 10.81
CA VAL A 346 -15.95 54.10 10.74
C VAL A 346 -15.55 53.98 9.28
N LEU A 347 -14.53 54.73 8.87
CA LEU A 347 -14.01 54.66 7.52
C LEU A 347 -12.99 53.53 7.44
N LEU A 348 -13.16 52.68 6.43
CA LEU A 348 -12.26 51.56 6.18
C LEU A 348 -11.66 51.70 4.79
N GLY A 349 -10.34 51.58 4.72
CA GLY A 349 -9.60 51.36 3.50
C GLY A 349 -8.72 50.14 3.66
N SER A 350 -8.24 49.56 2.56
CA SER A 350 -7.29 48.45 2.64
C SER A 350 -6.29 48.52 1.51
N PHE A 351 -5.07 48.09 1.78
CA PHE A 351 -4.06 47.85 0.76
C PHE A 351 -3.41 46.50 1.00
N THR A 352 -2.89 45.90 -0.07
CA THR A 352 -2.25 44.59 -0.01
C THR A 352 -0.78 44.74 -0.36
N ILE A 353 0.07 44.16 0.46
CA ILE A 353 1.50 44.07 0.24
C ILE A 353 1.75 42.73 -0.44
N ARG A 354 2.20 42.77 -1.70
CA ARG A 354 2.49 41.57 -2.47
C ARG A 354 3.83 40.97 -2.05
N SER A 355 3.79 39.67 -1.78
CA SER A 355 5.00 38.88 -1.51
C SER A 355 5.83 38.69 -2.78
N ASN A 356 7.14 38.47 -2.62
CA ASN A 356 8.01 38.12 -3.75
C ASN A 356 7.84 36.65 -4.20
N THR A 357 7.19 35.83 -3.38
CA THR A 357 6.81 34.47 -3.73
C THR A 357 5.62 34.50 -4.68
N LEU A 358 5.74 33.92 -5.88
CA LEU A 358 4.60 33.83 -6.79
C LEU A 358 3.44 33.11 -6.08
N PRO A 359 2.26 33.74 -5.91
CA PRO A 359 1.09 33.07 -5.30
C PRO A 359 0.71 31.80 -6.05
N ALA A 360 0.90 31.80 -7.38
CA ALA A 360 0.73 30.64 -8.25
C ALA A 360 1.64 29.45 -7.89
N ALA A 361 2.82 29.70 -7.29
CA ALA A 361 3.72 28.63 -6.88
C ALA A 361 3.19 27.89 -5.64
N ALA A 362 2.62 28.61 -4.67
CA ALA A 362 2.06 27.99 -3.47
C ALA A 362 0.83 27.12 -3.81
N SER A 363 -0.08 27.64 -4.63
CA SER A 363 -1.25 26.89 -5.09
C SER A 363 -0.86 25.69 -5.96
N ALA A 364 0.12 25.84 -6.85
CA ALA A 364 0.66 24.72 -7.62
C ALA A 364 1.32 23.66 -6.73
N LEU A 365 2.11 24.06 -5.72
CA LEU A 365 2.72 23.12 -4.77
C LEU A 365 1.65 22.36 -3.98
N SER A 366 0.61 23.06 -3.52
CA SER A 366 -0.51 22.44 -2.80
C SER A 366 -1.26 21.45 -3.70
N ALA A 367 -1.50 21.79 -4.97
CA ALA A 367 -2.14 20.89 -5.92
C ALA A 367 -1.29 19.63 -6.15
N VAL A 368 0.02 19.79 -6.39
CA VAL A 368 0.95 18.67 -6.61
C VAL A 368 1.02 17.76 -5.38
N THR A 369 1.22 18.34 -4.19
CA THR A 369 1.32 17.56 -2.95
C THR A 369 0.00 16.88 -2.60
N GLY A 370 -1.14 17.54 -2.81
CA GLY A 370 -2.47 16.95 -2.64
C GLY A 370 -2.71 15.75 -3.56
N VAL A 371 -2.36 15.87 -4.85
CA VAL A 371 -2.49 14.77 -5.83
C VAL A 371 -1.60 13.58 -5.46
N VAL A 372 -0.34 13.83 -5.11
CA VAL A 372 0.59 12.76 -4.71
C VAL A 372 0.12 12.06 -3.43
N ALA A 373 -0.38 12.82 -2.45
CA ALA A 373 -0.92 12.24 -1.22
C ALA A 373 -2.17 11.38 -1.48
N GLY A 374 -3.08 11.86 -2.34
CA GLY A 374 -4.26 11.10 -2.76
C GLY A 374 -3.89 9.81 -3.50
N ALA A 375 -2.97 9.87 -4.46
CA ALA A 375 -2.48 8.70 -5.18
C ALA A 375 -1.83 7.68 -4.24
N ALA A 376 -1.01 8.14 -3.28
CA ALA A 376 -0.41 7.29 -2.27
C ALA A 376 -1.45 6.60 -1.38
N ALA A 377 -2.48 7.32 -0.94
CA ALA A 377 -3.55 6.75 -0.12
C ALA A 377 -4.32 5.64 -0.87
N VAL A 378 -4.69 5.89 -2.13
CA VAL A 378 -5.37 4.90 -2.98
C VAL A 378 -4.48 3.69 -3.22
N ALA A 379 -3.21 3.89 -3.55
CA ALA A 379 -2.26 2.80 -3.80
C ALA A 379 -2.08 1.90 -2.56
N VAL A 380 -1.99 2.49 -1.36
CA VAL A 380 -1.89 1.76 -0.09
C VAL A 380 -3.12 0.86 0.12
N VAL A 381 -4.33 1.37 -0.16
CA VAL A 381 -5.57 0.57 -0.03
C VAL A 381 -5.62 -0.56 -1.06
N VAL A 382 -5.36 -0.26 -2.34
CA VAL A 382 -5.44 -1.24 -3.44
C VAL A 382 -4.45 -2.38 -3.25
N THR A 383 -3.21 -2.05 -2.92
CA THR A 383 -2.13 -3.03 -2.75
C THR A 383 -2.19 -3.79 -1.41
N GLY A 384 -3.10 -3.40 -0.50
CA GLY A 384 -3.22 -4.01 0.82
C GLY A 384 -2.09 -3.62 1.79
N GLY A 385 -1.54 -2.42 1.64
CA GLY A 385 -0.49 -1.86 2.49
C GLY A 385 0.91 -1.79 1.88
N LEU A 386 1.06 -2.06 0.57
CA LEU A 386 2.32 -1.85 -0.13
C LEU A 386 2.49 -0.35 -0.41
N GLY A 387 3.45 0.29 0.26
CA GLY A 387 3.62 1.76 0.24
C GLY A 387 3.23 2.45 1.55
N SER A 388 3.10 3.78 1.50
CA SER A 388 2.88 4.62 2.69
C SER A 388 2.43 6.03 2.33
N VAL A 389 1.60 6.60 3.21
CA VAL A 389 1.21 8.03 3.23
C VAL A 389 1.96 8.85 4.28
N LEU A 390 2.79 8.21 5.12
CA LEU A 390 3.45 8.80 6.29
C LEU A 390 4.31 10.03 5.95
N GLU A 391 4.97 10.04 4.80
CA GLU A 391 5.75 11.19 4.33
C GLU A 391 4.90 12.45 4.14
N MET A 392 3.73 12.29 3.51
CA MET A 392 2.80 13.40 3.26
C MET A 392 2.13 13.85 4.55
N GLN A 393 1.88 12.91 5.47
CA GLN A 393 1.41 13.24 6.81
C GLN A 393 2.48 14.01 7.61
N ALA A 394 3.77 13.69 7.48
CA ALA A 394 4.85 14.43 8.12
C ALA A 394 4.89 15.90 7.65
N LEU A 395 4.67 16.15 6.36
CA LEU A 395 4.48 17.53 5.86
C LEU A 395 3.24 18.20 6.48
N GLY A 396 2.14 17.44 6.65
CA GLY A 396 0.96 17.93 7.37
C GLY A 396 1.25 18.29 8.84
N VAL A 397 2.18 17.59 9.49
CA VAL A 397 2.62 17.89 10.87
C VAL A 397 3.40 19.21 10.88
N LEU A 398 4.35 19.37 9.96
CA LEU A 398 5.13 20.61 9.81
C LEU A 398 4.22 21.82 9.54
N ALA A 399 3.20 21.66 8.69
CA ALA A 399 2.22 22.71 8.39
C ALA A 399 1.39 23.15 9.61
N ARG A 400 1.19 22.23 10.57
CA ARG A 400 0.43 22.45 11.81
C ARG A 400 1.26 23.05 12.94
N MET A 401 2.57 23.18 12.78
CA MET A 401 3.40 23.79 13.80
C MET A 401 3.04 25.26 14.00
N SER A 402 3.13 25.73 15.25
CA SER A 402 3.07 27.16 15.57
C SER A 402 4.17 27.94 14.84
N CYS A 403 5.33 27.30 14.66
CA CYS A 403 6.50 27.85 13.95
C CYS A 403 6.38 27.92 12.43
N ALA A 404 5.39 27.25 11.82
CA ALA A 404 5.32 27.17 10.36
C ALA A 404 5.18 28.58 9.76
N SER A 405 5.83 28.83 8.63
CA SER A 405 5.66 30.09 7.90
C SER A 405 4.30 30.13 7.18
N ALA A 406 3.84 31.32 6.80
CA ALA A 406 2.61 31.47 6.02
C ALA A 406 2.69 30.70 4.69
N GLN A 407 3.86 30.69 4.05
CA GLN A 407 4.10 29.97 2.80
C GLN A 407 4.08 28.44 2.99
N GLU A 408 4.68 27.94 4.07
CA GLU A 408 4.64 26.50 4.38
C GLU A 408 3.19 26.03 4.53
N ARG A 409 2.37 26.79 5.27
CA ARG A 409 0.93 26.49 5.42
C ARG A 409 0.17 26.56 4.08
N ALA A 410 0.38 27.62 3.31
CA ALA A 410 -0.30 27.80 2.02
C ALA A 410 0.06 26.71 1.01
N SER A 411 1.33 26.32 0.95
CA SER A 411 1.84 25.31 0.02
C SER A 411 1.46 23.87 0.38
N THR A 412 1.01 23.61 1.60
CA THR A 412 0.69 22.26 2.11
C THR A 412 -0.70 22.16 2.72
N VAL A 413 -1.62 23.09 2.39
CA VAL A 413 -2.93 23.22 3.04
C VAL A 413 -3.78 21.94 3.00
N ALA A 414 -3.62 21.09 1.99
CA ALA A 414 -4.33 19.81 1.88
C ALA A 414 -3.76 18.69 2.77
N LEU A 415 -2.48 18.78 3.17
CA LEU A 415 -1.77 17.67 3.83
C LEU A 415 -2.22 17.40 5.27
N PRO A 416 -2.59 18.40 6.09
CA PRO A 416 -3.14 18.15 7.40
C PRO A 416 -4.41 17.30 7.42
N TYR A 417 -5.19 17.24 6.33
CA TYR A 417 -6.37 16.37 6.24
C TYR A 417 -6.02 14.88 6.09
N PHE A 418 -4.80 14.57 5.62
CA PHE A 418 -4.29 13.20 5.60
C PHE A 418 -3.86 12.73 6.99
N LEU A 419 -3.57 13.64 7.94
CA LEU A 419 -3.41 13.31 9.35
C LEU A 419 -4.77 13.05 10.01
N SER A 420 -5.72 13.94 9.78
CA SER A 420 -7.08 13.81 10.31
C SER A 420 -8.05 14.62 9.47
N VAL A 421 -9.21 14.06 9.14
CA VAL A 421 -10.31 14.80 8.51
C VAL A 421 -10.80 15.96 9.40
N PHE A 422 -10.59 15.85 10.72
CA PHE A 422 -10.94 16.88 11.70
C PHE A 422 -9.82 17.90 11.94
N ALA A 423 -8.94 18.00 10.96
CA ALA A 423 -7.77 18.85 10.91
C ALA A 423 -8.02 20.30 11.39
N ASP A 424 -9.09 20.93 10.92
CA ASP A 424 -9.37 22.35 11.21
C ASP A 424 -10.18 22.57 12.48
N ARG A 425 -10.55 21.48 13.17
CA ARG A 425 -11.27 21.55 14.45
C ARG A 425 -10.28 21.58 15.61
N ASP A 426 -10.83 21.64 16.82
CA ASP A 426 -10.07 21.48 18.06
C ASP A 426 -9.22 20.18 18.03
N PRO A 427 -7.97 20.20 18.55
CA PRO A 427 -7.10 19.01 18.58
C PRO A 427 -7.76 17.76 19.19
N LEU A 428 -8.71 17.93 20.11
CA LEU A 428 -9.49 16.84 20.69
C LEU A 428 -10.26 16.04 19.62
N TRP A 429 -10.79 16.70 18.59
CA TRP A 429 -11.47 16.03 17.48
C TRP A 429 -10.51 15.26 16.58
N MET A 430 -9.25 15.69 16.46
CA MET A 430 -8.25 14.88 15.75
C MET A 430 -8.01 13.54 16.45
N VAL A 431 -8.05 13.51 17.79
CA VAL A 431 -7.92 12.29 18.60
C VAL A 431 -9.20 11.46 18.52
N VAL A 432 -10.31 12.02 18.99
CA VAL A 432 -11.59 11.31 19.12
C VAL A 432 -12.13 10.90 17.75
N GLY A 433 -12.10 11.81 16.79
CA GLY A 433 -12.62 11.55 15.45
C GLY A 433 -11.84 10.46 14.71
N ASN A 434 -10.50 10.49 14.74
CA ASN A 434 -9.70 9.43 14.12
C ASN A 434 -9.86 8.09 14.85
N ALA A 435 -9.93 8.11 16.18
CA ALA A 435 -10.17 6.89 16.96
C ALA A 435 -11.54 6.27 16.62
N LEU A 436 -12.59 7.09 16.51
CA LEU A 436 -13.92 6.65 16.10
C LEU A 436 -13.92 6.12 14.67
N LEU A 437 -13.24 6.77 13.72
CA LEU A 437 -13.14 6.28 12.34
C LEU A 437 -12.43 4.92 12.27
N ALA A 438 -11.32 4.75 13.00
CA ALA A 438 -10.60 3.48 13.06
C ALA A 438 -11.45 2.38 13.72
N ALA A 439 -12.13 2.70 14.82
CA ALA A 439 -13.02 1.77 15.53
C ALA A 439 -14.24 1.37 14.69
N ALA A 440 -14.90 2.34 14.04
CA ALA A 440 -16.04 2.09 13.17
C ALA A 440 -15.65 1.20 11.98
N PHE A 441 -14.54 1.51 11.30
CA PHE A 441 -14.02 0.67 10.23
C PHE A 441 -13.72 -0.75 10.73
N GLY A 442 -13.06 -0.88 11.89
CA GLY A 442 -12.78 -2.17 12.51
C GLY A 442 -14.06 -2.97 12.81
N CYS A 443 -15.08 -2.34 13.41
CA CYS A 443 -16.35 -2.99 13.73
C CYS A 443 -17.09 -3.46 12.47
N VAL A 444 -17.18 -2.60 11.45
CA VAL A 444 -17.81 -2.96 10.16
C VAL A 444 -17.04 -4.09 9.49
N HIS A 445 -15.72 -4.03 9.46
CA HIS A 445 -14.89 -5.08 8.86
C HIS A 445 -15.05 -6.43 9.60
N CYS A 446 -15.04 -6.42 10.93
CA CYS A 446 -15.34 -7.60 11.76
C CYS A 446 -16.78 -8.12 11.52
N GLY A 447 -17.77 -7.24 11.38
CA GLY A 447 -19.15 -7.62 11.08
C GLY A 447 -19.30 -8.30 9.71
N VAL A 448 -18.72 -7.71 8.66
CA VAL A 448 -18.76 -8.26 7.29
C VAL A 448 -18.02 -9.58 7.20
N THR A 449 -16.86 -9.71 7.86
CA THR A 449 -16.11 -10.98 7.91
C THR A 449 -16.88 -12.09 8.63
N ALA A 450 -17.53 -11.79 9.75
CA ALA A 450 -18.39 -12.75 10.45
C ALA A 450 -19.63 -13.13 9.63
N ALA A 451 -20.25 -12.16 8.94
CA ALA A 451 -21.36 -12.42 8.02
C ALA A 451 -20.92 -13.32 6.86
N PHE A 452 -19.76 -13.07 6.26
CA PHE A 452 -19.17 -13.91 5.20
C PHE A 452 -18.90 -15.33 5.70
N GLN A 453 -18.31 -15.46 6.90
CA GLN A 453 -18.07 -16.76 7.53
C GLN A 453 -19.35 -17.56 7.68
N ARG A 454 -20.41 -16.95 8.23
CA ARG A 454 -21.72 -17.60 8.43
C ARG A 454 -22.41 -17.91 7.10
N TRP A 455 -22.34 -17.00 6.14
CA TRP A 455 -23.03 -17.14 4.85
C TRP A 455 -22.41 -18.20 3.94
N ARG A 456 -21.09 -18.32 3.94
CA ARG A 456 -20.38 -19.32 3.14
C ARG A 456 -20.09 -20.63 3.88
N GLY A 457 -20.32 -20.69 5.19
CA GLY A 457 -20.03 -21.88 6.01
C GLY A 457 -18.55 -22.25 6.05
N VAL A 458 -17.65 -21.26 5.92
CA VAL A 458 -16.20 -21.46 5.92
C VAL A 458 -15.61 -21.31 7.32
N ASP A 459 -14.43 -21.89 7.55
CA ASP A 459 -13.68 -21.67 8.78
C ASP A 459 -13.23 -20.21 8.94
N ALA A 460 -12.97 -19.81 10.18
CA ALA A 460 -12.59 -18.43 10.50
C ALA A 460 -11.32 -18.00 9.75
N ALA A 461 -10.32 -18.88 9.62
CA ALA A 461 -9.08 -18.53 8.92
C ALA A 461 -9.34 -18.30 7.41
N SER A 462 -10.12 -19.15 6.75
CA SER A 462 -10.49 -18.89 5.35
C SER A 462 -11.28 -17.59 5.18
N ALA A 463 -12.23 -17.31 6.08
CA ALA A 463 -12.99 -16.05 6.05
C ALA A 463 -12.09 -14.83 6.20
N TRP A 464 -11.15 -14.86 7.16
CA TRP A 464 -10.23 -13.77 7.44
C TRP A 464 -9.24 -13.55 6.29
N ALA A 465 -8.73 -14.63 5.69
CA ALA A 465 -7.86 -14.54 4.52
C ALA A 465 -8.60 -14.01 3.29
N ALA A 466 -9.86 -14.42 3.07
CA ALA A 466 -10.68 -13.95 1.96
C ALA A 466 -11.02 -12.46 2.08
N MET A 467 -11.36 -12.02 3.29
CA MET A 467 -11.72 -10.64 3.58
C MET A 467 -10.53 -9.74 3.92
N ARG A 468 -9.30 -10.29 3.96
CA ARG A 468 -8.07 -9.58 4.34
C ARG A 468 -8.13 -8.97 5.75
N LEU A 469 -8.79 -9.64 6.69
CA LEU A 469 -8.79 -9.29 8.12
C LEU A 469 -7.58 -9.94 8.82
N PRO A 470 -6.79 -9.21 9.63
CA PRO A 470 -6.92 -7.80 10.02
C PRO A 470 -6.17 -6.79 9.14
N SER A 471 -5.55 -7.17 8.02
CA SER A 471 -4.66 -6.26 7.25
C SER A 471 -5.28 -4.91 6.89
N LEU A 472 -6.52 -4.85 6.38
CA LEU A 472 -7.15 -3.57 6.03
C LEU A 472 -7.43 -2.72 7.27
N THR A 473 -7.87 -3.36 8.36
CA THR A 473 -8.07 -2.67 9.65
C THR A 473 -6.75 -2.10 10.16
N TYR A 474 -5.66 -2.85 10.04
CA TYR A 474 -4.32 -2.38 10.38
C TYR A 474 -3.91 -1.19 9.51
N VAL A 475 -4.11 -1.24 8.19
CA VAL A 475 -3.76 -0.13 7.28
C VAL A 475 -4.50 1.15 7.66
N VAL A 476 -5.80 1.07 7.94
CA VAL A 476 -6.59 2.22 8.39
C VAL A 476 -6.11 2.73 9.74
N ALA A 477 -5.90 1.85 10.73
CA ALA A 477 -5.40 2.23 12.05
C ALA A 477 -4.01 2.87 11.96
N HIS A 478 -3.12 2.33 11.13
CA HIS A 478 -1.77 2.85 10.87
C HIS A 478 -1.81 4.24 10.23
N ALA A 479 -2.71 4.46 9.25
CA ALA A 479 -2.89 5.77 8.64
C ALA A 479 -3.46 6.80 9.63
N MET A 480 -4.37 6.41 10.51
CA MET A 480 -4.98 7.30 11.50
C MET A 480 -4.07 7.58 12.71
N HIS A 481 -3.09 6.71 12.98
CA HIS A 481 -2.27 6.73 14.18
C HIS A 481 -1.53 8.04 14.40
N LEU A 482 -0.88 8.57 13.34
CA LEU A 482 -0.09 9.79 13.47
C LEU A 482 -0.95 11.00 13.83
N GLY A 483 -2.18 11.09 13.30
CA GLY A 483 -3.14 12.13 13.65
C GLY A 483 -3.66 12.03 15.09
N ILE A 484 -3.90 10.80 15.58
CA ILE A 484 -4.28 10.56 16.98
C ILE A 484 -3.15 11.02 17.89
N PHE A 485 -1.92 10.57 17.63
CA PHE A 485 -0.77 10.90 18.46
C PHE A 485 -0.49 12.40 18.47
N PHE A 486 -0.39 13.03 17.29
CA PHE A 486 -0.11 14.46 17.17
C PHE A 486 -1.23 15.31 17.79
N GLY A 487 -2.50 14.99 17.54
CA GLY A 487 -3.64 15.66 18.17
C GLY A 487 -3.64 15.53 19.70
N SER A 488 -3.17 14.41 20.23
CA SER A 488 -3.06 14.17 21.67
C SER A 488 -2.00 15.05 22.32
N VAL A 489 -0.83 15.17 21.69
CA VAL A 489 0.23 16.05 22.18
C VAL A 489 -0.20 17.52 22.09
N LEU A 490 -0.86 17.92 20.99
CA LEU A 490 -1.43 19.27 20.85
C LEU A 490 -2.48 19.55 21.93
N ALA A 491 -3.37 18.60 22.24
CA ALA A 491 -4.37 18.74 23.29
C ALA A 491 -3.74 18.94 24.68
N LEU A 492 -2.59 18.30 24.95
CA LEU A 492 -1.81 18.49 26.18
C LEU A 492 -1.05 19.82 26.20
N ALA A 493 -0.60 20.29 25.04
CA ALA A 493 0.15 21.54 24.89
C ALA A 493 -0.75 22.78 24.82
N MET A 494 -2.08 22.64 24.74
CA MET A 494 -3.00 23.77 24.65
C MET A 494 -2.99 24.63 25.94
N PRO A 495 -2.79 25.96 25.81
CA PRO A 495 -2.89 26.87 26.96
C PRO A 495 -4.33 26.87 27.49
N GLY A 496 -4.51 26.68 28.79
CA GLY A 496 -5.85 26.62 29.40
C GLY A 496 -6.62 25.32 29.11
N ALA A 497 -5.92 24.23 28.74
CA ALA A 497 -6.54 22.93 28.49
C ALA A 497 -7.49 22.51 29.61
N ARG A 498 -8.76 22.27 29.26
CA ARG A 498 -9.78 21.75 30.17
C ARG A 498 -9.42 20.31 30.60
N VAL A 499 -10.03 19.82 31.68
CA VAL A 499 -9.79 18.45 32.18
C VAL A 499 -9.97 17.40 31.08
N GLN A 500 -10.99 17.55 30.23
CA GLN A 500 -11.24 16.66 29.08
C GLN A 500 -10.05 16.59 28.11
N HIS A 501 -9.40 17.72 27.79
CA HIS A 501 -8.25 17.78 26.89
C HIS A 501 -7.05 17.04 27.49
N ARG A 502 -6.84 17.16 28.80
CA ARG A 502 -5.77 16.46 29.51
C ARG A 502 -5.99 14.95 29.54
N VAL A 503 -7.19 14.51 29.92
CA VAL A 503 -7.52 13.07 30.00
C VAL A 503 -7.41 12.43 28.62
N ILE A 504 -8.05 13.00 27.60
CA ILE A 504 -8.02 12.47 26.23
C ILE A 504 -6.61 12.52 25.66
N GLY A 505 -5.86 13.60 25.92
CA GLY A 505 -4.47 13.73 25.51
C GLY A 505 -3.56 12.65 26.12
N VAL A 506 -3.65 12.40 27.43
CA VAL A 506 -2.87 11.33 28.09
C VAL A 506 -3.23 9.96 27.51
N VAL A 507 -4.52 9.66 27.38
CA VAL A 507 -5.00 8.39 26.79
C VAL A 507 -4.48 8.21 25.36
N GLY A 508 -4.51 9.26 24.56
CA GLY A 508 -4.05 9.21 23.18
C GLY A 508 -2.53 9.10 23.03
N VAL A 509 -1.74 9.70 23.93
CA VAL A 509 -0.28 9.48 23.99
C VAL A 509 0.05 8.04 24.42
N LEU A 510 -0.65 7.50 25.41
CA LEU A 510 -0.49 6.10 25.83
C LEU A 510 -0.86 5.14 24.68
N TYR A 511 -1.93 5.40 23.95
CA TYR A 511 -2.28 4.70 22.72
C TYR A 511 -1.16 4.78 21.67
N GLY A 512 -0.54 5.96 21.53
CA GLY A 512 0.62 6.22 20.70
C GLY A 512 1.75 5.21 20.87
N VAL A 513 2.06 4.87 22.12
CA VAL A 513 3.10 3.89 22.46
C VAL A 513 2.56 2.46 22.39
N ALA A 514 1.31 2.24 22.83
CA ALA A 514 0.70 0.93 22.90
C ALA A 514 0.45 0.30 21.52
N PHE A 515 0.11 1.09 20.50
CA PHE A 515 -0.20 0.56 19.17
C PHE A 515 1.01 -0.07 18.47
N PRO A 516 2.19 0.60 18.33
CA PRO A 516 3.39 -0.03 17.79
C PRO A 516 3.81 -1.28 18.59
N ALA A 517 3.76 -1.20 19.93
CA ALA A 517 4.08 -2.33 20.81
C ALA A 517 3.12 -3.52 20.61
N GLY A 518 1.81 -3.25 20.48
CA GLY A 518 0.78 -4.24 20.22
C GLY A 518 0.93 -4.92 18.87
N VAL A 519 1.34 -4.18 17.83
CA VAL A 519 1.64 -4.75 16.51
C VAL A 519 2.85 -5.67 16.58
N CYS A 520 3.93 -5.26 17.27
CA CYS A 520 5.09 -6.13 17.50
C CYS A 520 4.72 -7.41 18.26
N TYR A 521 3.87 -7.28 19.29
CA TYR A 521 3.35 -8.42 20.05
C TYR A 521 2.52 -9.37 19.17
N LEU A 522 1.64 -8.83 18.32
CA LEU A 522 0.85 -9.62 17.37
C LEU A 522 1.74 -10.40 16.39
N ILE A 523 2.77 -9.74 15.85
CA ILE A 523 3.74 -10.37 14.95
C ILE A 523 4.46 -11.52 15.66
N ALA A 524 4.90 -11.30 16.90
CA ALA A 524 5.64 -12.30 17.67
C ALA A 524 4.80 -13.53 18.05
N ARG A 525 3.49 -13.36 18.31
CA ARG A 525 2.65 -14.46 18.84
C ARG A 525 1.66 -15.07 17.85
N HIS A 526 1.18 -14.32 16.86
CA HIS A 526 -0.02 -14.73 16.09
C HIS A 526 0.16 -14.75 14.58
N VAL A 527 1.21 -14.10 14.03
CA VAL A 527 1.35 -14.00 12.57
C VAL A 527 1.77 -15.32 11.93
N GLY A 528 2.63 -16.13 12.56
CA GLY A 528 2.98 -17.49 12.10
C GLY A 528 3.58 -17.63 10.69
N ALA A 529 3.99 -16.52 10.05
CA ALA A 529 4.43 -16.49 8.66
C ALA A 529 5.95 -16.59 8.54
N SER A 530 6.42 -17.22 7.45
CA SER A 530 7.83 -17.37 7.12
C SER A 530 8.17 -16.71 5.77
N PHE A 531 9.44 -16.35 5.61
CA PHE A 531 9.91 -15.59 4.45
C PHE A 531 10.87 -16.41 3.60
N THR A 532 10.58 -16.51 2.32
CA THR A 532 11.35 -17.26 1.33
C THR A 532 11.97 -16.30 0.32
N LYS A 533 13.25 -16.49 -0.01
CA LYS A 533 13.96 -15.65 -0.99
C LYS A 533 13.65 -16.10 -2.42
N TYR A 534 13.53 -15.15 -3.33
CA TYR A 534 13.46 -15.43 -4.76
C TYR A 534 14.86 -15.78 -5.28
N TRP A 535 15.18 -17.07 -5.36
CA TRP A 535 16.50 -17.51 -5.82
C TRP A 535 16.75 -17.16 -7.30
N GLN A 536 15.70 -17.00 -8.11
CA GLN A 536 15.79 -16.59 -9.51
C GLN A 536 16.32 -15.15 -9.64
N PHE A 537 15.88 -14.24 -8.78
CA PHE A 537 16.27 -12.83 -8.81
C PHE A 537 17.67 -12.59 -8.22
N LEU A 538 18.17 -13.49 -7.38
CA LEU A 538 19.53 -13.42 -6.83
C LEU A 538 20.62 -13.52 -7.91
N ARG A 539 20.32 -14.15 -9.07
CA ARG A 539 21.26 -14.34 -10.18
C ARG A 539 21.32 -13.14 -11.15
N LYS A 540 20.46 -12.14 -11.00
CA LYS A 540 20.44 -10.94 -11.84
C LYS A 540 21.61 -9.99 -11.51
N PRO A 541 22.11 -9.20 -12.49
CA PRO A 541 23.17 -8.23 -12.24
C PRO A 541 22.72 -7.16 -11.22
N LEU A 542 23.68 -6.55 -10.53
CA LEU A 542 23.42 -5.66 -9.38
C LEU A 542 22.48 -4.49 -9.71
N HIS A 543 22.61 -3.86 -10.88
CA HIS A 543 21.77 -2.74 -11.29
C HIS A 543 20.31 -3.13 -11.52
N GLU A 544 20.05 -4.33 -12.05
CA GLU A 544 18.67 -4.86 -12.18
C GLU A 544 18.11 -5.28 -10.82
N ARG A 545 18.94 -5.89 -9.97
CA ARG A 545 18.54 -6.43 -8.66
C ARG A 545 18.00 -5.36 -7.70
N LEU A 546 18.31 -4.08 -7.93
CA LEU A 546 17.75 -2.95 -7.17
C LEU A 546 16.21 -2.95 -7.16
N LEU A 547 15.60 -3.26 -8.31
CA LEU A 547 14.15 -3.18 -8.52
C LEU A 547 13.41 -4.46 -8.14
N TYR A 548 14.08 -5.62 -8.10
CA TYR A 548 13.41 -6.88 -7.77
C TYR A 548 13.26 -7.08 -6.26
N PRO A 549 12.10 -7.56 -5.78
CA PRO A 549 11.94 -7.93 -4.37
C PRO A 549 12.84 -9.12 -4.02
N VAL A 550 13.40 -9.13 -2.80
CA VAL A 550 14.35 -10.15 -2.34
C VAL A 550 13.68 -11.51 -2.09
N GLY A 551 12.38 -11.52 -1.79
CA GLY A 551 11.64 -12.72 -1.40
C GLY A 551 10.16 -12.46 -1.24
N TYR A 552 9.42 -13.40 -0.69
CA TYR A 552 7.97 -13.33 -0.43
C TYR A 552 7.62 -14.00 0.90
N TRP A 553 6.39 -13.75 1.36
CA TRP A 553 5.85 -14.29 2.61
C TRP A 553 4.95 -15.50 2.35
N HIS A 554 5.09 -16.56 3.14
CA HIS A 554 4.25 -17.76 3.07
C HIS A 554 3.80 -18.21 4.48
N PRO A 555 2.70 -18.97 4.63
CA PRO A 555 1.75 -19.39 3.60
C PRO A 555 0.90 -18.25 3.02
N ALA A 556 0.32 -18.46 1.83
CA ALA A 556 -0.49 -17.45 1.12
C ALA A 556 -1.68 -16.94 1.95
N ALA A 557 -2.30 -17.79 2.77
CA ALA A 557 -3.39 -17.38 3.66
C ALA A 557 -2.96 -16.28 4.65
N GLN A 558 -1.79 -16.43 5.27
CA GLN A 558 -1.27 -15.43 6.21
C GLN A 558 -0.72 -14.19 5.49
N GLN A 559 -0.15 -14.35 4.29
CA GLN A 559 0.19 -13.22 3.45
C GLN A 559 -1.06 -12.36 3.15
N ARG A 560 -2.23 -12.97 2.91
CA ARG A 560 -3.49 -12.24 2.69
C ARG A 560 -4.05 -11.60 3.96
N MET A 561 -4.01 -12.30 5.09
CA MET A 561 -4.50 -11.77 6.38
C MET A 561 -3.67 -10.60 6.92
N TYR A 562 -2.34 -10.67 6.78
CA TYR A 562 -1.38 -9.73 7.39
C TYR A 562 -0.58 -8.93 6.36
N GLY A 563 -1.06 -8.86 5.12
CA GLY A 563 -0.35 -8.23 3.99
C GLY A 563 0.16 -6.82 4.30
N GLY A 564 -0.66 -6.00 4.99
CA GLY A 564 -0.28 -4.63 5.34
C GLY A 564 0.90 -4.51 6.32
N MET A 565 1.17 -5.53 7.11
CA MET A 565 2.33 -5.58 8.02
C MET A 565 3.55 -6.20 7.34
N LEU A 566 3.34 -7.22 6.51
CA LEU A 566 4.40 -8.07 5.96
C LEU A 566 5.02 -7.55 4.66
N THR A 567 4.19 -7.03 3.75
CA THR A 567 4.55 -6.94 2.32
C THR A 567 5.70 -5.98 2.00
N ASN A 568 5.92 -4.94 2.79
CA ASN A 568 7.06 -4.01 2.63
C ASN A 568 8.36 -4.52 3.28
N MET A 569 8.26 -5.48 4.20
CA MET A 569 9.35 -5.89 5.08
C MET A 569 10.07 -7.14 4.57
N ARG A 570 11.37 -7.22 4.88
CA ARG A 570 12.21 -8.37 4.57
C ARG A 570 12.30 -9.34 5.76
N GLY A 571 11.89 -10.59 5.55
CA GLY A 571 12.17 -11.73 6.43
C GLY A 571 12.22 -11.42 7.92
N SER A 572 13.37 -11.63 8.57
CA SER A 572 13.52 -11.42 10.01
C SER A 572 13.22 -10.01 10.52
N ARG A 573 13.00 -9.02 9.65
CA ARG A 573 12.83 -7.61 9.99
C ARG A 573 11.38 -7.12 9.99
N VAL A 574 10.39 -8.02 10.09
CA VAL A 574 8.95 -7.63 10.10
C VAL A 574 8.60 -6.62 11.18
N TYR A 575 9.19 -6.75 12.37
CA TYR A 575 8.90 -5.84 13.49
C TYR A 575 9.27 -4.38 13.18
N TRP A 576 10.09 -4.12 12.16
CA TRP A 576 10.36 -2.77 11.68
C TRP A 576 9.21 -2.15 10.87
N CYS A 577 8.09 -2.85 10.64
CA CYS A 577 6.89 -2.28 10.00
C CYS A 577 6.32 -1.06 10.72
N VAL A 578 6.56 -0.93 12.02
CA VAL A 578 6.15 0.23 12.83
C VAL A 578 7.30 1.23 13.07
N PHE A 579 8.52 0.94 12.61
CA PHE A 579 9.68 1.77 12.90
C PHE A 579 9.51 3.19 12.38
N GLN A 580 9.08 3.33 11.13
CA GLN A 580 8.91 4.64 10.54
C GLN A 580 7.83 5.46 11.24
N LEU A 581 6.69 4.82 11.52
CA LEU A 581 5.62 5.43 12.28
C LEU A 581 6.16 5.91 13.63
N SER A 582 7.00 5.12 14.29
CA SER A 582 7.62 5.45 15.58
C SER A 582 8.57 6.65 15.48
N VAL A 583 9.42 6.72 14.45
CA VAL A 583 10.28 7.90 14.22
C VAL A 583 9.43 9.15 13.99
N LEU A 584 8.35 9.04 13.20
CA LEU A 584 7.46 10.16 12.96
C LEU A 584 6.63 10.54 14.20
N CYS A 585 6.35 9.61 15.11
CA CYS A 585 5.78 9.94 16.42
C CYS A 585 6.76 10.77 17.25
N VAL A 586 8.07 10.47 17.23
CA VAL A 586 9.09 11.31 17.87
C VAL A 586 9.11 12.71 17.25
N VAL A 587 9.03 12.81 15.91
CA VAL A 587 8.91 14.11 15.22
C VAL A 587 7.63 14.85 15.64
N CYS A 588 6.49 14.17 15.73
CA CYS A 588 5.23 14.77 16.19
C CYS A 588 5.31 15.28 17.62
N LEU A 589 5.98 14.53 18.51
CA LEU A 589 6.19 14.93 19.90
C LEU A 589 6.97 16.25 19.94
N ILE A 590 8.08 16.35 19.19
CA ILE A 590 8.90 17.57 19.11
C ILE A 590 8.09 18.72 18.47
N ALA A 591 7.37 18.45 17.38
CA ALA A 591 6.62 19.45 16.61
C ALA A 591 5.45 20.08 17.38
N ALA A 592 4.82 19.32 18.29
CA ALA A 592 3.68 19.80 19.08
C ALA A 592 4.08 20.55 20.36
N LEU A 593 5.35 20.50 20.78
CA LEU A 593 5.83 21.30 21.91
C LEU A 593 5.79 22.79 21.55
N HIS A 594 5.32 23.64 22.45
CA HIS A 594 5.50 25.09 22.29
C HIS A 594 6.97 25.44 22.53
N PRO A 595 7.69 26.01 21.54
CA PRO A 595 9.04 26.48 21.79
C PRO A 595 9.01 27.69 22.72
N PRO A 596 10.05 27.89 23.56
CA PRO A 596 10.28 29.18 24.19
C PRO A 596 10.41 30.27 23.11
N LEU A 597 10.07 31.53 23.43
CA LEU A 597 10.10 32.64 22.47
C LEU A 597 11.43 32.67 21.68
N GLY A 598 11.35 32.51 20.34
CA GLY A 598 12.52 32.47 19.44
C GLY A 598 13.16 31.08 19.23
N GLY A 599 12.70 30.03 19.92
CA GLY A 599 13.28 28.68 19.90
C GLY A 599 12.84 27.76 18.75
N CYS A 600 12.08 28.24 17.77
CA CYS A 600 11.58 27.42 16.66
C CYS A 600 12.70 26.72 15.87
N HIS A 601 13.82 27.41 15.65
CA HIS A 601 14.97 26.84 14.95
C HIS A 601 15.53 25.60 15.66
N VAL A 602 15.59 25.60 17.00
CA VAL A 602 16.03 24.46 17.81
C VAL A 602 15.11 23.26 17.61
N GLN A 603 13.79 23.48 17.57
CA GLN A 603 12.82 22.40 17.32
C GLN A 603 13.01 21.77 15.93
N TYR A 604 13.17 22.60 14.89
CA TYR A 604 13.48 22.10 13.55
C TYR A 604 14.78 21.30 13.49
N PHE A 605 15.85 21.75 14.15
CA PHE A 605 17.10 20.99 14.21
C PHE A 605 16.95 19.66 14.95
N CYS A 606 16.17 19.61 16.03
CA CYS A 606 15.89 18.36 16.75
C CYS A 606 15.11 17.36 15.87
N MET A 607 14.10 17.83 15.12
CA MET A 607 13.37 16.99 14.16
C MET A 607 14.29 16.49 13.04
N ALA A 608 15.16 17.36 12.50
CA ALA A 608 16.13 16.98 11.48
C ALA A 608 17.09 15.89 11.99
N ALA A 609 17.57 16.01 13.23
CA ALA A 609 18.44 15.00 13.85
C ALA A 609 17.71 13.65 14.01
N ALA A 610 16.45 13.65 14.47
CA ALA A 610 15.64 12.43 14.58
C ALA A 610 15.41 11.76 13.22
N LEU A 611 15.13 12.54 12.17
CA LEU A 611 14.93 12.06 10.81
C LEU A 611 16.23 11.50 10.19
N LEU A 612 17.36 12.17 10.39
CA LEU A 612 18.67 11.67 9.91
C LEU A 612 19.10 10.39 10.63
N ALA A 613 18.87 10.31 11.95
CA ALA A 613 19.10 9.08 12.70
C ALA A 613 18.22 7.94 12.17
N GLY A 614 16.93 8.21 11.92
CA GLY A 614 16.03 7.27 11.28
C GLY A 614 16.49 6.83 9.89
N ALA A 615 16.98 7.76 9.06
CA ALA A 615 17.51 7.49 7.73
C ALA A 615 18.73 6.56 7.80
N GLY A 616 19.66 6.84 8.72
CA GLY A 616 20.84 6.03 8.97
C GLY A 616 20.48 4.59 9.38
N VAL A 617 19.49 4.42 10.25
CA VAL A 617 19.00 3.09 10.65
C VAL A 617 18.36 2.35 9.47
N ILE A 618 17.56 3.01 8.64
CA ILE A 618 16.96 2.38 7.44
C ILE A 618 18.05 1.95 6.45
N ALA A 619 19.05 2.81 6.21
CA ALA A 619 20.17 2.52 5.33
C ALA A 619 21.03 1.35 5.83
N PHE A 620 21.42 1.38 7.11
CA PHE A 620 22.27 0.36 7.72
C PHE A 620 21.57 -0.98 7.82
N THR A 621 20.31 -0.98 8.28
CA THR A 621 19.55 -2.22 8.41
C THR A 621 19.18 -2.77 7.05
N ASN A 622 18.86 -1.97 6.03
CA ASN A 622 18.29 -2.45 4.76
C ASN A 622 17.04 -3.33 4.99
N MET A 623 16.12 -2.82 5.82
CA MET A 623 14.95 -3.54 6.32
C MET A 623 13.85 -3.83 5.28
N MET A 624 13.85 -3.12 4.15
CA MET A 624 12.80 -3.23 3.13
C MET A 624 12.97 -4.46 2.23
N ARG A 625 11.87 -4.87 1.60
CA ARG A 625 11.81 -6.03 0.71
C ARG A 625 12.59 -5.87 -0.59
N SER A 626 12.85 -4.64 -1.05
CA SER A 626 13.72 -4.34 -2.19
C SER A 626 14.69 -3.20 -1.87
N ALA A 627 15.83 -3.18 -2.57
CA ALA A 627 16.83 -2.15 -2.36
C ALA A 627 16.36 -0.78 -2.89
N PHE A 628 15.56 -0.74 -3.95
CA PHE A 628 14.88 0.48 -4.40
C PHE A 628 14.04 1.11 -3.28
N LEU A 629 13.19 0.32 -2.60
CA LEU A 629 12.38 0.84 -1.49
C LEU A 629 13.26 1.37 -0.34
N THR A 630 14.33 0.66 0.03
CA THR A 630 15.28 1.14 1.04
C THR A 630 15.85 2.51 0.64
N VAL A 631 16.36 2.65 -0.59
CA VAL A 631 16.96 3.90 -1.10
C VAL A 631 15.94 5.04 -1.10
N MET A 632 14.75 4.82 -1.66
CA MET A 632 13.71 5.86 -1.74
C MET A 632 13.22 6.29 -0.35
N ARG A 633 13.18 5.37 0.61
CA ARG A 633 12.77 5.69 1.98
C ARG A 633 13.81 6.49 2.74
N VAL A 634 15.08 6.13 2.60
CA VAL A 634 16.22 6.91 3.11
C VAL A 634 16.19 8.31 2.49
N ALA A 635 16.03 8.41 1.17
CA ALA A 635 15.94 9.70 0.48
C ALA A 635 14.77 10.54 1.02
N SER A 636 13.59 9.95 1.22
CA SER A 636 12.43 10.65 1.77
C SER A 636 12.71 11.22 3.18
N PHE A 637 13.37 10.45 4.05
CA PHE A 637 13.77 10.91 5.38
C PHE A 637 14.80 12.03 5.34
N VAL A 638 15.81 11.91 4.46
CA VAL A 638 16.82 12.95 4.25
C VAL A 638 16.19 14.23 3.70
N LEU A 639 15.23 14.12 2.78
CA LEU A 639 14.49 15.27 2.24
C LEU A 639 13.63 15.95 3.31
N LEU A 640 12.95 15.18 4.17
CA LEU A 640 12.23 15.74 5.33
C LEU A 640 13.18 16.44 6.32
N ALA A 641 14.36 15.87 6.57
CA ALA A 641 15.37 16.50 7.42
C ALA A 641 15.91 17.79 6.78
N ALA A 642 16.16 17.79 5.47
CA ALA A 642 16.58 18.96 4.72
C ALA A 642 15.51 20.06 4.74
N LEU A 643 14.22 19.71 4.65
CA LEU A 643 13.13 20.66 4.85
C LEU A 643 13.21 21.30 6.23
N CYS A 644 13.38 20.50 7.29
CA CYS A 644 13.52 21.04 8.64
C CYS A 644 14.71 22.01 8.76
N VAL A 645 15.86 21.68 8.19
CA VAL A 645 17.05 22.56 8.19
C VAL A 645 16.78 23.86 7.41
N VAL A 646 16.13 23.79 6.24
CA VAL A 646 15.77 24.98 5.45
C VAL A 646 14.74 25.84 6.17
N SER A 647 13.74 25.24 6.82
CA SER A 647 12.76 25.96 7.65
C SER A 647 13.42 26.63 8.85
N ALA A 648 14.39 25.97 9.51
CA ALA A 648 15.18 26.58 10.59
C ALA A 648 15.98 27.79 10.09
N ALA A 649 16.67 27.65 8.95
CA ALA A 649 17.44 28.73 8.34
C ALA A 649 16.55 29.91 7.91
N ASN A 650 15.39 29.62 7.31
CA ASN A 650 14.40 30.63 6.92
C ASN A 650 13.81 31.37 8.12
N HIS A 651 13.67 30.69 9.26
CA HIS A 651 13.22 31.33 10.49
C HIS A 651 14.26 32.30 11.06
N LEU A 652 15.55 31.96 10.95
CA LEU A 652 16.66 32.81 11.40
C LEU A 652 16.91 33.99 10.43
N VAL A 653 16.93 33.73 9.12
CA VAL A 653 17.14 34.73 8.07
C VAL A 653 16.13 34.49 6.95
N PRO A 654 14.96 35.16 6.99
CA PRO A 654 13.97 35.04 5.94
C PRO A 654 14.52 35.53 4.60
N SER A 655 14.47 34.67 3.56
CA SER A 655 15.02 34.98 2.25
C SER A 655 14.22 34.36 1.11
N ASP A 656 14.19 35.04 -0.04
CA ASP A 656 13.55 34.54 -1.27
C ASP A 656 14.26 33.28 -1.81
N GLY A 657 15.56 33.13 -1.52
CA GLY A 657 16.34 31.94 -1.84
C GLY A 657 15.88 30.72 -1.03
N GLY A 658 15.68 30.88 0.28
CA GLY A 658 15.25 29.77 1.12
C GLY A 658 13.78 29.38 0.92
N ALA A 659 12.91 30.31 0.51
CA ALA A 659 11.55 29.96 0.06
C ALA A 659 11.57 29.08 -1.21
N ARG A 660 12.46 29.38 -2.17
CA ARG A 660 12.68 28.54 -3.37
C ARG A 660 13.28 27.18 -3.02
N ALA A 661 14.22 27.14 -2.08
CA ALA A 661 14.82 25.89 -1.59
C ALA A 661 13.75 24.99 -0.95
N TYR A 662 12.88 25.54 -0.11
CA TYR A 662 11.76 24.80 0.48
C TYR A 662 10.86 24.19 -0.61
N ALA A 663 10.43 24.99 -1.58
CA ALA A 663 9.58 24.51 -2.68
C ALA A 663 10.25 23.40 -3.50
N ALA A 664 11.55 23.54 -3.81
CA ALA A 664 12.30 22.53 -4.55
C ALA A 664 12.40 21.20 -3.78
N ILE A 665 12.66 21.24 -2.47
CA ILE A 665 12.76 20.04 -1.64
C ILE A 665 11.39 19.36 -1.49
N VAL A 666 10.29 20.12 -1.34
CA VAL A 666 8.93 19.55 -1.33
C VAL A 666 8.62 18.84 -2.65
N LEU A 667 9.00 19.40 -3.80
CA LEU A 667 8.83 18.76 -5.10
C LEU A 667 9.66 17.47 -5.21
N LEU A 668 10.91 17.48 -4.75
CA LEU A 668 11.75 16.26 -4.70
C LEU A 668 11.16 15.18 -3.79
N LEU A 669 10.57 15.57 -2.66
CA LEU A 669 9.88 14.62 -1.77
C LEU A 669 8.62 14.07 -2.44
N ALA A 670 7.83 14.91 -3.10
CA ALA A 670 6.63 14.50 -3.83
C ALA A 670 6.98 13.52 -4.97
N THR A 671 8.06 13.76 -5.72
CA THR A 671 8.51 12.82 -6.76
C THR A 671 9.03 11.51 -6.17
N ALA A 672 9.73 11.55 -5.03
CA ALA A 672 10.18 10.35 -4.34
C ALA A 672 9.00 9.48 -3.86
N VAL A 673 7.98 10.10 -3.27
CA VAL A 673 6.74 9.43 -2.86
C VAL A 673 6.02 8.86 -4.08
N LEU A 674 5.86 9.64 -5.15
CA LEU A 674 5.22 9.17 -6.38
C LEU A 674 5.95 7.96 -6.98
N ALA A 675 7.29 7.98 -7.04
CA ALA A 675 8.08 6.86 -7.54
C ALA A 675 7.90 5.59 -6.67
N VAL A 676 7.82 5.73 -5.34
CA VAL A 676 7.49 4.63 -4.44
C VAL A 676 6.09 4.09 -4.71
N THR A 677 5.09 4.96 -4.86
CA THR A 677 3.71 4.53 -5.11
C THR A 677 3.57 3.75 -6.41
N VAL A 678 4.15 4.26 -7.51
CA VAL A 678 4.18 3.59 -8.81
C VAL A 678 4.89 2.24 -8.71
N TYR A 679 6.07 2.21 -8.08
CA TYR A 679 6.81 0.97 -7.88
C TYR A 679 5.99 -0.08 -7.11
N CYS A 680 5.34 0.30 -6.01
CA CYS A 680 4.49 -0.60 -5.25
C CYS A 680 3.34 -1.15 -6.12
N VAL A 681 2.65 -0.30 -6.87
CA VAL A 681 1.57 -0.75 -7.77
C VAL A 681 2.09 -1.75 -8.82
N VAL A 682 3.26 -1.47 -9.42
CA VAL A 682 3.88 -2.36 -10.41
C VAL A 682 4.30 -3.69 -9.79
N VAL A 683 4.93 -3.69 -8.61
CA VAL A 683 5.32 -4.92 -7.92
C VAL A 683 4.11 -5.74 -7.51
N TRP A 684 3.06 -5.09 -6.99
CA TRP A 684 1.80 -5.75 -6.65
C TRP A 684 1.18 -6.41 -7.89
N TYR A 685 1.11 -5.69 -9.00
CA TYR A 685 0.59 -6.22 -10.27
C TYR A 685 1.45 -7.37 -10.81
N ALA A 686 2.78 -7.25 -10.76
CA ALA A 686 3.70 -8.30 -11.19
C ALA A 686 3.59 -9.55 -10.31
N GLU A 687 3.48 -9.39 -8.99
CA GLU A 687 3.29 -10.50 -8.05
C GLU A 687 1.97 -11.23 -8.27
N ASP A 688 0.91 -10.47 -8.52
CA ASP A 688 -0.43 -11.01 -8.76
C ASP A 688 -0.56 -11.68 -10.12
N ARG A 689 0.09 -11.18 -11.18
CA ARG A 689 -0.11 -11.70 -12.55
C ARG A 689 1.02 -12.56 -13.08
N HIS A 690 2.27 -12.23 -12.78
CA HIS A 690 3.44 -12.82 -13.44
C HIS A 690 4.27 -13.73 -12.52
N TRP A 691 4.28 -13.47 -11.21
CA TRP A 691 5.12 -14.20 -10.26
C TRP A 691 4.32 -15.12 -9.31
N GLN A 692 3.07 -15.46 -9.64
CA GLN A 692 2.28 -16.43 -8.88
C GLN A 692 2.99 -17.79 -8.78
N GLU A 693 3.52 -18.30 -9.91
CA GLU A 693 4.22 -19.59 -9.97
C GLU A 693 5.52 -19.61 -9.15
N LEU A 694 6.13 -18.44 -8.90
CA LEU A 694 7.33 -18.32 -8.07
C LEU A 694 7.02 -18.38 -6.56
N ARG A 695 5.79 -18.01 -6.15
CA ARG A 695 5.35 -17.99 -4.74
C ARG A 695 4.75 -19.30 -4.27
N GLU A 696 4.06 -19.99 -5.18
CA GLU A 696 3.46 -21.29 -4.93
C GLU A 696 4.17 -22.36 -5.77
N PRO A 697 5.46 -22.70 -5.50
CA PRO A 697 6.01 -23.92 -6.04
C PRO A 697 5.20 -25.06 -5.43
N ARG A 698 4.39 -25.72 -6.27
CA ARG A 698 3.37 -26.69 -5.84
C ARG A 698 3.91 -27.64 -4.77
N ARG A 699 3.21 -27.63 -3.63
CA ARG A 699 3.47 -28.42 -2.41
C ARG A 699 3.83 -29.88 -2.64
N GLY A 700 3.35 -30.49 -3.72
CA GLY A 700 3.63 -31.89 -4.06
C GLY A 700 5.12 -32.24 -4.26
N GLY A 701 6.02 -31.27 -4.44
CA GLY A 701 7.45 -31.55 -4.59
C GLY A 701 8.28 -31.60 -3.30
N LEU A 702 7.90 -30.85 -2.27
CA LEU A 702 8.71 -30.66 -1.05
C LEU A 702 8.22 -31.51 0.12
N GLU A 703 6.91 -31.72 0.26
CA GLU A 703 6.36 -32.68 1.24
C GLU A 703 6.84 -34.11 0.96
N ALA A 704 7.13 -34.43 -0.30
CA ALA A 704 7.73 -35.71 -0.68
C ALA A 704 9.23 -35.83 -0.35
N LEU A 705 9.94 -34.72 -0.09
CA LEU A 705 11.35 -34.71 0.30
C LEU A 705 11.52 -34.71 1.82
N LEU A 706 10.70 -33.95 2.54
CA LEU A 706 10.80 -33.86 4.00
C LEU A 706 10.35 -35.14 4.71
N HIS A 707 9.48 -35.95 4.09
CA HIS A 707 9.11 -37.25 4.65
C HIS A 707 10.08 -38.38 4.30
N ASP A 708 11.00 -38.18 3.34
CA ASP A 708 12.01 -39.21 3.01
C ASP A 708 13.20 -39.19 4.00
N ASP A 709 13.50 -38.06 4.66
CA ASP A 709 14.62 -38.00 5.60
C ASP A 709 14.26 -38.53 7.00
N GLU A 710 12.99 -38.47 7.43
CA GLU A 710 12.57 -38.98 8.76
C GLU A 710 12.35 -40.50 8.81
N GLU A 711 12.35 -41.21 7.68
CA GLU A 711 12.17 -42.67 7.65
C GLU A 711 13.48 -43.44 7.34
N SER A 712 14.62 -42.76 7.29
CA SER A 712 15.92 -43.37 6.95
C SER A 712 16.79 -43.79 8.14
N ASP A 713 16.34 -43.60 9.38
CA ASP A 713 17.09 -43.96 10.60
C ASP A 713 16.36 -45.01 11.45
N GLU A 714 15.81 -46.06 10.82
CA GLU A 714 15.38 -47.25 11.58
C GLU A 714 15.37 -48.51 10.71
N ASN A 715 16.48 -48.80 10.00
CA ASN A 715 16.77 -50.18 9.55
C ASN A 715 18.19 -50.42 9.01
N THR A 716 19.24 -49.88 9.65
CA THR A 716 20.58 -50.46 9.50
C THR A 716 20.76 -51.62 10.48
N GLN A 717 20.09 -52.73 10.19
CA GLN A 717 20.45 -54.02 10.77
C GLN A 717 21.75 -54.49 10.09
N LYS A 718 22.89 -53.98 10.60
CA LYS A 718 24.21 -54.51 10.23
C LYS A 718 24.45 -55.81 11.00
N PRO A 719 24.70 -56.92 10.29
CA PRO A 719 25.03 -58.19 10.93
C PRO A 719 26.47 -58.15 11.48
N HIS A 720 26.61 -58.81 12.62
CA HIS A 720 27.87 -59.23 13.22
C HIS A 720 28.74 -59.99 12.20
N ASP A 721 30.03 -59.64 12.09
CA ASP A 721 31.07 -60.47 12.71
C ASP A 721 32.50 -59.92 12.54
N MET A 722 33.28 -60.26 13.57
CA MET A 722 34.74 -60.46 13.62
C MET A 722 35.69 -59.26 13.88
N THR A 723 36.02 -59.12 15.17
CA THR A 723 37.36 -58.93 15.76
C THR A 723 38.21 -57.72 15.33
N SER A 724 38.41 -56.74 16.21
CA SER A 724 39.50 -56.73 17.22
C SER A 724 39.75 -55.32 17.82
N SER A 725 40.11 -55.32 19.10
CA SER A 725 40.77 -54.27 19.93
C SER A 725 40.08 -52.92 20.23
N SER A 726 39.57 -52.84 21.46
CA SER A 726 39.86 -51.84 22.53
C SER A 726 40.43 -50.46 22.17
N TYR A 727 39.71 -49.40 22.56
CA TYR A 727 40.14 -48.18 23.33
C TYR A 727 38.98 -47.16 23.20
N ALA A 728 38.14 -47.00 24.22
CA ALA A 728 38.20 -45.95 25.24
C ALA A 728 37.32 -44.70 24.93
N SER A 729 36.28 -44.56 25.76
CA SER A 729 35.73 -43.33 26.38
C SER A 729 35.33 -42.13 25.51
N GLY A 730 34.02 -41.83 25.52
CA GLY A 730 33.44 -40.58 25.05
C GLY A 730 32.00 -40.37 25.51
N THR A 731 31.83 -39.90 26.74
CA THR A 731 30.71 -39.04 27.21
C THR A 731 30.44 -37.93 26.18
N THR A 732 29.22 -37.45 25.90
CA THR A 732 28.31 -36.76 26.82
C THR A 732 26.98 -36.50 26.11
N VAL A 733 25.90 -36.67 26.87
CA VAL A 733 24.49 -36.41 26.55
C VAL A 733 24.24 -34.91 26.37
N ALA A 734 23.53 -34.51 25.32
CA ALA A 734 22.88 -33.20 25.22
C ALA A 734 21.38 -33.41 25.04
N SER A 735 20.62 -33.00 26.06
CA SER A 735 19.20 -33.28 26.24
C SER A 735 18.32 -32.47 25.28
N SER A 736 17.32 -33.11 24.67
CA SER A 736 16.27 -32.46 23.89
C SER A 736 15.14 -31.97 24.79
N TYR A 737 14.90 -30.67 24.77
CA TYR A 737 13.81 -30.00 25.49
C TYR A 737 12.49 -30.17 24.71
N ARG A 738 11.44 -30.65 25.38
CA ARG A 738 10.10 -30.97 24.81
C ARG A 738 9.05 -29.97 25.34
N PRO A 739 8.32 -29.23 24.48
CA PRO A 739 7.17 -28.40 24.88
C PRO A 739 5.88 -29.22 25.03
N PRO A 740 4.85 -28.70 25.73
CA PRO A 740 3.72 -29.49 26.25
C PRO A 740 2.56 -29.66 25.26
N ALA A 741 1.87 -30.80 25.38
CA ALA A 741 0.73 -31.22 24.57
C ALA A 741 -0.59 -30.53 25.00
N PRO A 742 -1.48 -30.15 24.06
CA PRO A 742 -2.86 -29.79 24.36
C PRO A 742 -3.74 -31.04 24.58
N PRO A 743 -4.86 -30.91 25.32
CA PRO A 743 -5.55 -32.04 25.94
C PRO A 743 -6.39 -32.87 24.96
N LEU A 744 -6.39 -34.19 25.19
CA LEU A 744 -7.27 -35.16 24.53
C LEU A 744 -8.75 -34.80 24.74
N GLN A 745 -9.48 -34.55 23.65
CA GLN A 745 -10.93 -34.78 23.63
C GLN A 745 -11.21 -36.17 23.10
N SER A 746 -11.75 -36.99 23.99
CA SER A 746 -12.20 -38.36 23.79
C SER A 746 -13.41 -38.44 22.86
N VAL A 747 -13.24 -39.12 21.73
CA VAL A 747 -13.93 -40.38 21.36
C VAL A 747 -15.46 -40.44 21.50
N THR A 748 -16.08 -40.48 20.31
CA THR A 748 -17.31 -41.21 19.89
C THR A 748 -18.68 -40.87 20.47
N GLY A 749 -19.61 -40.63 19.55
CA GLY A 749 -21.05 -40.63 19.76
C GLY A 749 -21.78 -40.59 18.42
N ASP A 750 -21.59 -41.62 17.59
CA ASP A 750 -22.49 -41.92 16.47
C ASP A 750 -23.86 -42.30 17.04
N THR A 751 -24.91 -41.56 16.69
CA THR A 751 -26.28 -42.09 16.66
C THR A 751 -27.08 -41.33 15.60
N ARG A 752 -27.19 -41.96 14.42
CA ARG A 752 -28.30 -41.74 13.49
C ARG A 752 -29.51 -42.55 13.97
N SER A 753 -30.70 -42.00 13.71
CA SER A 753 -32.03 -42.65 13.67
C SER A 753 -32.58 -43.08 15.05
N VAL A 754 -33.82 -42.80 15.49
CA VAL A 754 -35.12 -42.67 14.81
C VAL A 754 -35.98 -41.73 15.65
N ALA A 755 -36.80 -40.93 14.95
CA ALA A 755 -37.91 -40.18 15.51
C ALA A 755 -39.00 -41.13 16.04
N LEU A 756 -39.40 -40.99 17.31
CA LEU A 756 -40.78 -41.24 17.73
C LEU A 756 -41.05 -40.50 19.05
N SER A 757 -42.09 -39.68 18.95
CA SER A 757 -42.70 -38.83 19.96
C SER A 757 -43.12 -39.61 21.20
N LEU A 758 -42.63 -39.17 22.36
CA LEU A 758 -43.15 -39.48 23.68
C LEU A 758 -44.46 -38.69 23.89
N PHE A 759 -45.59 -39.37 23.80
CA PHE A 759 -46.83 -38.97 24.44
C PHE A 759 -47.35 -40.13 25.28
N ASP A 760 -47.49 -39.85 26.56
CA ASP A 760 -48.50 -40.30 27.52
C ASP A 760 -48.83 -41.79 27.66
N GLY A 761 -48.71 -42.27 28.91
CA GLY A 761 -49.22 -43.57 29.30
C GLY A 761 -48.99 -43.86 30.78
N ALA A 762 -49.72 -43.16 31.63
CA ALA A 762 -49.94 -43.55 33.02
C ALA A 762 -50.59 -44.95 33.11
N SER A 763 -50.19 -45.77 34.09
CA SER A 763 -51.07 -46.45 35.07
C SER A 763 -50.44 -47.71 35.68
N ILE A 764 -50.33 -47.67 37.02
CA ILE A 764 -50.79 -48.67 38.01
C ILE A 764 -50.48 -50.15 37.73
N ALA A 765 -49.56 -50.73 38.52
CA ALA A 765 -49.78 -51.94 39.31
C ALA A 765 -48.61 -52.20 40.29
N SER A 766 -48.95 -52.46 41.55
CA SER A 766 -48.16 -53.05 42.66
C SER A 766 -46.85 -52.37 43.07
#